data_AF-A0A8H6WRZ9-F1
#
_entry.id   AF-A0A8H6WRZ9-F1
#
_cell.length_a   1.000
_cell.length_b   1.000
_cell.length_c   1.000
_cell.angle_alpha   90.00
_cell.angle_beta   90.00
_cell.angle_gamma   90.00
#
_symmetry.space_group_name_H-M   'P 1'
#
loop_
_entity.id
_entity.type
_entity.pdbx_description
1 polymer ?
#
loop_
_entity_poly.entity_id
_entity_poly.type
_entity_poly.pdbx_seq_one_letter_code
_entity_poly.pdbx_strand_id
1 'polypeptide(L)'
;MICAYSPEPFKQLFKLLNIFLFFLDDKSVLTARKSDQRRAVGLYLEIGNTDTASPAIHGDACLRFSNTHSSSLLFALRALADYRAFGIPESNAVVDIKAFNVASFTLNNLTRVFLSPVLPGRESLKLPITAFLVEHKPSKKKFMFDLGMRKDPENLSPAFAQLFSSKAITFEPFKDITELLTDAKIPLESIETVVWSHGHFDHIGDMSKWPKGRNIVVSSQTDLSIFPDNQNSDLQASDLDGHKVVKIDLASSNLTIGGMKAVDKFGDGSFYLLDAPGHLAGHMIALARVTPTTFIILGGDTLHHVGALRPGGAFQITVPCPGELLESAAGKISTDFFWSSGSLPGKFDITTRTQPLLALSDVDGSFFVDPPAGTVSVAKLAAMDADADFLTLVTHDGSISAALPLFPASLSDWKKEGLKEKLAWLFVDPENPAFLFSPVSHGSGAFEVAHVVAVGHYLFETTVIQFSHPEIGLVNVPTSMLVSFFVNGIITCMIEVFFGLRIYRVSNGRYKLVAIVIWVLAVAQLVIPLVPVFTGSSETIPLVAFLTEQTWAVYSAMALSALCDLLIVVGLVYFLWNERDHAHKRTVVIVDKLIAWTVETGLVTGTAATLELILFAVNAFDCEHFSLDAAKYLKASQGDGSLLTVFLLVCTQTHYSQISTLALLYALSAAV
;
A
#
# COMPACT_ATOMS: atom_id res chain seq x y z
N MET A 1 45.11 -37.53 -9.82
CA MET A 1 44.05 -38.24 -10.56
C MET A 1 42.86 -37.31 -10.66
N ILE A 2 42.65 -36.73 -11.84
CA ILE A 2 41.41 -36.07 -12.22
C ILE A 2 40.44 -37.20 -12.59
N CYS A 3 39.38 -37.42 -11.82
CA CYS A 3 38.24 -38.24 -12.24
C CYS A 3 36.96 -37.76 -11.53
N ALA A 4 36.09 -37.14 -12.33
CA ALA A 4 34.63 -37.20 -12.29
C ALA A 4 33.92 -37.16 -10.92
N TYR A 5 33.60 -35.97 -10.42
CA TYR A 5 32.38 -35.78 -9.63
C TYR A 5 31.25 -35.34 -10.55
N SER A 6 30.20 -36.16 -10.62
CA SER A 6 28.97 -35.89 -11.35
C SER A 6 28.32 -34.59 -10.83
N PRO A 7 27.79 -33.70 -11.71
CA PRO A 7 27.05 -32.50 -11.30
C PRO A 7 25.67 -32.78 -10.69
N GLU A 8 25.31 -34.05 -10.45
CA GLU A 8 24.03 -34.45 -9.84
C GLU A 8 23.73 -33.81 -8.48
N PRO A 9 24.67 -33.64 -7.52
CA PRO A 9 24.36 -33.02 -6.23
C PRO A 9 23.90 -31.55 -6.38
N PHE A 10 24.49 -30.82 -7.32
CA PHE A 10 24.11 -29.44 -7.64
C PHE A 10 22.76 -29.36 -8.37
N LYS A 11 22.45 -30.33 -9.24
CA LYS A 11 21.12 -30.43 -9.89
C LYS A 11 20.02 -30.84 -8.91
N GLN A 12 20.33 -31.64 -7.90
CA GLN A 12 19.38 -31.99 -6.84
C GLN A 12 19.14 -30.83 -5.88
N LEU A 13 20.16 -30.05 -5.54
CA LEU A 13 20.01 -28.82 -4.74
C LEU A 13 19.17 -27.75 -5.46
N PHE A 14 19.37 -27.58 -6.78
CA PHE A 14 18.53 -26.68 -7.60
C PHE A 14 17.11 -27.21 -7.85
N LYS A 15 16.91 -28.54 -7.87
CA LYS A 15 15.57 -29.15 -7.88
C LYS A 15 14.86 -28.99 -6.53
N LEU A 16 15.58 -29.11 -5.41
CA LEU A 16 15.07 -28.84 -4.06
C LEU A 16 14.64 -27.38 -3.88
N LEU A 17 15.41 -26.42 -4.41
CA LEU A 17 15.04 -25.00 -4.40
C LEU A 17 13.77 -24.72 -5.24
N ASN A 18 13.61 -25.39 -6.39
CA ASN A 18 12.43 -25.26 -7.25
C ASN A 18 11.19 -25.99 -6.70
N ILE A 19 11.38 -27.11 -5.99
CA ILE A 19 10.29 -27.82 -5.28
C ILE A 19 9.85 -27.01 -4.05
N PHE A 20 10.76 -26.33 -3.37
CA PHE A 20 10.44 -25.40 -2.27
C PHE A 20 9.64 -24.17 -2.75
N LEU A 21 9.99 -23.60 -3.91
CA LEU A 21 9.19 -22.56 -4.57
C LEU A 21 7.82 -23.09 -5.07
N PHE A 22 7.69 -24.38 -5.33
CA PHE A 22 6.45 -25.04 -5.73
C PHE A 22 5.51 -25.34 -4.54
N PHE A 23 6.04 -25.61 -3.34
CA PHE A 23 5.25 -25.83 -2.11
C PHE A 23 4.72 -24.54 -1.47
N LEU A 24 5.29 -23.37 -1.79
CA LEU A 24 4.69 -22.06 -1.48
C LEU A 24 3.49 -21.73 -2.40
N ASP A 25 3.22 -22.53 -3.43
CA ASP A 25 2.13 -22.36 -4.40
C ASP A 25 0.99 -23.41 -4.21
N ASP A 26 0.85 -24.03 -3.03
CA ASP A 26 -0.17 -25.07 -2.86
C ASP A 26 -1.60 -24.50 -2.69
N LYS A 27 -2.33 -24.66 -3.79
CA LYS A 27 -3.75 -24.41 -4.01
C LYS A 27 -4.58 -25.50 -3.33
N SER A 28 -5.00 -25.31 -2.09
CA SER A 28 -6.00 -26.23 -1.52
C SER A 28 -6.92 -25.65 -0.45
N VAL A 29 -7.68 -24.58 -0.74
CA VAL A 29 -8.99 -24.35 -0.07
C VAL A 29 -9.98 -23.69 -1.04
N LEU A 30 -10.52 -24.48 -1.98
CA LEU A 30 -11.58 -24.07 -2.91
C LEU A 30 -12.76 -25.04 -2.84
N THR A 31 -13.54 -24.98 -1.76
CA THR A 31 -14.94 -25.46 -1.76
C THR A 31 -15.72 -24.85 -0.59
N ALA A 32 -16.07 -23.57 -0.67
CA ALA A 32 -17.30 -23.05 -0.07
C ALA A 32 -17.55 -21.59 -0.48
N ARG A 33 -18.60 -21.40 -1.28
CA ARG A 33 -19.49 -20.21 -1.43
C ARG A 33 -19.69 -19.77 -2.87
N LYS A 34 -20.51 -20.57 -3.58
CA LYS A 34 -21.21 -20.17 -4.81
C LYS A 34 -22.50 -19.36 -4.56
N SER A 35 -22.80 -18.94 -3.33
CA SER A 35 -24.14 -18.41 -2.99
C SER A 35 -24.28 -16.89 -2.85
N ASP A 36 -23.21 -16.10 -2.72
CA ASP A 36 -23.36 -14.67 -2.38
C ASP A 36 -23.20 -13.69 -3.56
N GLN A 37 -22.82 -14.15 -4.76
CA GLN A 37 -22.68 -13.26 -5.92
C GLN A 37 -23.98 -12.99 -6.71
N ARG A 38 -25.10 -13.64 -6.40
CA ARG A 38 -26.37 -13.38 -7.10
C ARG A 38 -27.11 -12.11 -6.65
N ARG A 39 -26.63 -11.40 -5.63
CA ARG A 39 -27.28 -10.16 -5.15
C ARG A 39 -26.63 -8.85 -5.62
N ALA A 40 -25.48 -8.89 -6.29
CA ALA A 40 -24.79 -7.70 -6.79
C ALA A 40 -25.02 -7.43 -8.29
N VAL A 41 -25.69 -8.33 -9.02
CA VAL A 41 -25.94 -8.21 -10.47
C VAL A 41 -27.28 -7.50 -10.77
N GLY A 42 -28.04 -7.13 -9.75
CA GLY A 42 -29.40 -6.57 -9.89
C GLY A 42 -29.52 -5.05 -9.92
N LEU A 43 -28.43 -4.29 -10.09
CA LEU A 43 -28.48 -2.81 -10.06
C LEU A 43 -27.72 -2.14 -11.21
N TYR A 44 -27.72 -2.76 -12.39
CA TYR A 44 -27.37 -2.13 -13.65
C TYR A 44 -28.39 -2.57 -14.69
N LEU A 45 -29.54 -1.90 -14.70
CA LEU A 45 -30.47 -1.73 -15.84
C LEU A 45 -31.78 -1.13 -15.29
N GLU A 46 -31.79 0.18 -15.06
CA GLU A 46 -33.04 0.94 -15.01
C GLU A 46 -32.76 2.40 -15.41
N ILE A 47 -32.64 2.61 -16.72
CA ILE A 47 -32.95 3.89 -17.36
C ILE A 47 -34.00 3.55 -18.42
N GLY A 48 -35.17 4.17 -18.27
CA GLY A 48 -36.43 3.64 -18.73
C GLY A 48 -36.68 3.63 -20.23
N ASN A 49 -37.67 2.83 -20.60
CA ASN A 49 -38.52 3.11 -21.74
C ASN A 49 -39.95 2.65 -21.43
N THR A 50 -40.89 3.55 -21.64
CA THR A 50 -42.34 3.40 -21.46
C THR A 50 -42.96 2.55 -22.57
N ASP A 51 -43.92 1.70 -22.17
CA ASP A 51 -45.06 1.13 -22.91
C ASP A 51 -44.89 0.63 -24.36
N THR A 52 -45.01 -0.70 -24.55
CA THR A 52 -46.08 -1.39 -25.32
C THR A 52 -45.83 -2.92 -25.37
N ALA A 53 -46.92 -3.68 -25.57
CA ALA A 53 -47.12 -5.08 -25.17
C ALA A 53 -46.48 -6.21 -26.03
N SER A 54 -46.02 -7.29 -25.35
CA SER A 54 -46.10 -8.77 -25.56
C SER A 54 -46.07 -9.43 -26.98
N PRO A 55 -45.74 -10.76 -27.13
CA PRO A 55 -44.85 -11.65 -26.36
C PRO A 55 -43.85 -12.50 -27.21
N ALA A 56 -42.82 -13.01 -26.52
CA ALA A 56 -42.15 -14.31 -26.64
C ALA A 56 -41.69 -14.85 -28.02
N ILE A 57 -40.36 -14.97 -28.22
CA ILE A 57 -39.72 -16.11 -28.90
C ILE A 57 -38.43 -16.48 -28.16
N HIS A 58 -38.40 -17.70 -27.61
CA HIS A 58 -37.20 -18.41 -27.17
C HIS A 58 -36.31 -18.76 -28.37
N GLY A 59 -35.00 -18.57 -28.25
CA GLY A 59 -34.05 -19.11 -29.23
C GLY A 59 -32.60 -18.82 -28.90
N ASP A 60 -31.91 -19.82 -28.36
CA ASP A 60 -30.46 -19.90 -28.29
C ASP A 60 -29.81 -19.61 -29.65
N ALA A 61 -28.96 -18.58 -29.71
CA ALA A 61 -27.99 -18.42 -30.80
C ALA A 61 -26.70 -17.80 -30.24
N CYS A 62 -25.79 -18.68 -29.83
CA CYS A 62 -24.42 -18.35 -29.50
C CYS A 62 -23.69 -17.94 -30.80
N LEU A 63 -23.66 -16.64 -31.11
CA LEU A 63 -22.84 -16.08 -32.18
C LEU A 63 -21.42 -15.84 -31.65
N ARG A 64 -20.54 -16.82 -31.87
CA ARG A 64 -19.08 -16.63 -31.79
C ARG A 64 -18.66 -15.74 -32.97
N PHE A 65 -18.39 -14.46 -32.70
CA PHE A 65 -17.68 -13.61 -33.65
C PHE A 65 -16.17 -13.84 -33.56
N SER A 66 -15.53 -14.10 -34.70
CA SER A 66 -14.09 -14.28 -34.83
C SER A 66 -13.33 -12.97 -34.61
N ASN A 67 -12.24 -13.04 -33.82
CA ASN A 67 -11.39 -11.96 -33.31
C ASN A 67 -10.61 -11.11 -34.34
N THR A 68 -10.97 -11.09 -35.62
CA THR A 68 -10.17 -10.44 -36.67
C THR A 68 -10.83 -9.21 -37.30
N HIS A 69 -12.09 -8.90 -36.98
CA HIS A 69 -12.79 -7.69 -37.47
C HIS A 69 -13.25 -6.73 -36.36
N SER A 70 -13.03 -7.06 -35.09
CA SER A 70 -13.35 -6.20 -33.96
C SER A 70 -12.34 -5.06 -33.77
N SER A 71 -11.08 -5.25 -34.15
CA SER A 71 -10.01 -4.25 -33.95
C SER A 71 -10.17 -3.01 -34.82
N SER A 72 -10.64 -3.15 -36.07
CA SER A 72 -10.85 -2.05 -37.00
C SER A 72 -12.11 -1.24 -36.68
N LEU A 73 -13.19 -1.88 -36.20
CA LEU A 73 -14.38 -1.18 -35.74
C LEU A 73 -14.14 -0.45 -34.41
N LEU A 74 -13.36 -1.05 -33.50
CA LEU A 74 -12.92 -0.38 -32.27
C LEU A 74 -11.96 0.77 -32.57
N PHE A 75 -11.09 0.66 -33.59
CA PHE A 75 -10.27 1.78 -34.09
C PHE A 75 -11.08 2.90 -34.75
N ALA A 76 -12.16 2.57 -35.47
CA ALA A 76 -13.08 3.55 -36.03
C ALA A 76 -13.93 4.24 -34.94
N LEU A 77 -14.33 3.51 -33.89
CA LEU A 77 -14.98 4.06 -32.70
C LEU A 77 -14.02 4.89 -31.83
N ARG A 78 -12.72 4.53 -31.78
CA ARG A 78 -11.63 5.30 -31.12
C ARG A 78 -11.41 6.70 -31.72
N ALA A 79 -11.90 6.95 -32.94
CA ALA A 79 -11.76 8.24 -33.62
C ALA A 79 -13.00 9.16 -33.49
N LEU A 80 -14.04 8.75 -32.75
CA LEU A 80 -15.36 9.40 -32.75
C LEU A 80 -15.98 9.64 -31.36
N ALA A 81 -15.22 9.52 -30.28
CA ALA A 81 -15.65 10.09 -29.00
C ALA A 81 -15.45 11.62 -29.08
N ASP A 82 -16.49 12.25 -29.57
CA ASP A 82 -16.61 13.69 -29.65
C ASP A 82 -16.92 14.24 -28.25
N TYR A 83 -16.26 15.31 -27.82
CA TYR A 83 -16.54 15.94 -26.52
C TYR A 83 -18.03 16.30 -26.33
N ARG A 84 -18.77 16.47 -27.44
CA ARG A 84 -20.23 16.65 -27.46
C ARG A 84 -20.99 15.47 -26.85
N ALA A 85 -20.44 14.25 -26.89
CA ALA A 85 -21.01 13.07 -26.24
C ALA A 85 -21.05 13.21 -24.70
N PHE A 86 -20.19 14.04 -24.13
CA PHE A 86 -20.23 14.40 -22.71
C PHE A 86 -21.19 15.55 -22.41
N GLY A 87 -21.99 16.04 -23.38
CA GLY A 87 -22.92 17.15 -23.17
C GLY A 87 -22.27 18.53 -23.15
N ILE A 88 -21.01 18.65 -23.61
CA ILE A 88 -20.28 19.91 -23.67
C ILE A 88 -20.69 20.68 -24.94
N PRO A 89 -21.21 21.92 -24.82
CA PRO A 89 -21.57 22.76 -25.96
C PRO A 89 -20.37 23.08 -26.86
N GLU A 90 -20.63 23.35 -28.14
CA GLU A 90 -19.59 23.85 -29.05
C GLU A 90 -19.17 25.27 -28.67
N SER A 91 -17.86 25.53 -28.69
CA SER A 91 -17.33 26.87 -28.53
C SER A 91 -15.90 26.99 -29.06
N ASN A 92 -15.52 28.20 -29.47
CA ASN A 92 -14.15 28.59 -29.77
C ASN A 92 -13.50 29.43 -28.65
N ALA A 93 -14.25 29.77 -27.59
CA ALA A 93 -13.73 30.48 -26.44
C ALA A 93 -12.89 29.53 -25.57
N VAL A 94 -11.69 29.99 -25.18
CA VAL A 94 -10.74 29.16 -24.45
C VAL A 94 -10.15 29.93 -23.26
N VAL A 95 -9.65 29.17 -22.29
CA VAL A 95 -8.87 29.68 -21.16
C VAL A 95 -7.42 29.19 -21.26
N ASP A 96 -6.54 29.91 -20.58
CA ASP A 96 -5.16 29.48 -20.32
C ASP A 96 -5.00 29.13 -18.85
N ILE A 97 -4.37 27.99 -18.58
CA ILE A 97 -4.17 27.46 -17.22
C ILE A 97 -2.69 27.40 -16.90
N LYS A 98 -2.30 27.92 -15.75
CA LYS A 98 -0.95 27.77 -15.18
C LYS A 98 -1.06 27.24 -13.75
N ALA A 99 -0.26 26.23 -13.44
CA ALA A 99 -0.25 25.59 -12.13
C ALA A 99 0.83 26.17 -11.21
N PHE A 100 0.51 26.28 -9.92
CA PHE A 100 1.46 26.59 -8.86
C PHE A 100 1.46 25.43 -7.86
N ASN A 101 2.64 24.92 -7.51
CA ASN A 101 2.79 24.09 -6.33
C ASN A 101 2.91 25.03 -5.12
N VAL A 102 1.86 25.11 -4.31
CA VAL A 102 1.80 26.02 -3.17
C VAL A 102 2.52 25.44 -1.97
N ALA A 103 2.26 24.17 -1.66
CA ALA A 103 2.82 23.51 -0.49
C ALA A 103 2.84 21.99 -0.68
N SER A 104 3.46 21.28 0.25
CA SER A 104 3.30 19.84 0.39
C SER A 104 3.28 19.49 1.88
N PHE A 105 2.29 18.69 2.28
CA PHE A 105 2.19 18.17 3.63
C PHE A 105 2.22 16.65 3.65
N THR A 106 2.71 16.11 4.75
CA THR A 106 2.66 14.70 5.07
C THR A 106 1.58 14.48 6.12
N LEU A 107 0.63 13.63 5.76
CA LEU A 107 -0.37 13.06 6.64
C LEU A 107 0.25 11.87 7.37
N ASN A 108 0.44 11.98 8.69
CA ASN A 108 1.08 10.94 9.49
C ASN A 108 0.04 9.95 10.03
N ASN A 109 0.10 8.69 9.61
CA ASN A 109 -0.83 7.61 10.02
C ASN A 109 -2.31 7.86 9.68
N LEU A 110 -2.61 8.72 8.71
CA LEU A 110 -3.98 9.10 8.33
C LEU A 110 -4.41 8.58 6.96
N THR A 111 -3.59 7.80 6.23
CA THR A 111 -3.94 7.34 4.88
C THR A 111 -5.29 6.60 4.83
N ARG A 112 -5.64 5.88 5.91
CA ARG A 112 -6.89 5.11 6.03
C ARG A 112 -8.16 5.98 5.96
N VAL A 113 -8.10 7.25 6.33
CA VAL A 113 -9.28 8.14 6.23
C VAL A 113 -9.46 8.77 4.85
N PHE A 114 -8.54 8.52 3.91
CA PHE A 114 -8.62 8.98 2.53
C PHE A 114 -8.82 7.84 1.53
N LEU A 115 -8.12 6.71 1.72
CA LEU A 115 -7.99 5.65 0.71
C LEU A 115 -8.12 4.25 1.32
N SER A 116 -8.48 3.29 0.48
CA SER A 116 -8.52 1.85 0.80
C SER A 116 -8.08 1.00 -0.41
N PRO A 117 -7.38 -0.14 -0.20
CA PRO A 117 -6.79 -0.59 1.05
C PRO A 117 -5.54 0.23 1.43
N VAL A 118 -5.17 0.21 2.71
CA VAL A 118 -3.87 0.71 3.19
C VAL A 118 -2.97 -0.48 3.46
N LEU A 119 -1.85 -0.56 2.74
CA LEU A 119 -0.87 -1.63 2.89
C LEU A 119 0.07 -1.35 4.09
N PRO A 120 0.65 -2.38 4.71
CA PRO A 120 1.58 -2.20 5.84
C PRO A 120 2.75 -1.28 5.47
N GLY A 121 3.00 -0.26 6.31
CA GLY A 121 4.03 0.76 6.06
C GLY A 121 3.60 1.88 5.11
N ARG A 122 2.35 1.88 4.65
CA ARG A 122 1.74 2.93 3.81
C ARG A 122 0.70 3.75 4.57
N GLU A 123 0.82 3.83 5.91
CA GLU A 123 -0.13 4.54 6.76
C GLU A 123 0.03 6.07 6.67
N SER A 124 1.17 6.56 6.17
CA SER A 124 1.44 7.98 5.93
C SER A 124 1.49 8.32 4.44
N LEU A 125 1.00 9.49 4.07
CA LEU A 125 0.90 9.96 2.69
C LEU A 125 1.41 11.39 2.56
N LYS A 126 2.27 11.65 1.58
CA LYS A 126 2.70 13.01 1.22
C LYS A 126 1.78 13.53 0.12
N LEU A 127 1.10 14.64 0.39
CA LEU A 127 0.16 15.29 -0.52
C LEU A 127 0.69 16.67 -0.93
N PRO A 128 0.86 16.93 -2.25
CA PRO A 128 1.08 18.28 -2.75
C PRO A 128 -0.20 19.10 -2.65
N ILE A 129 -0.08 20.42 -2.73
CA ILE A 129 -1.20 21.34 -2.83
C ILE A 129 -0.99 22.20 -4.06
N THR A 130 -1.83 21.99 -5.08
CA THR A 130 -1.74 22.71 -6.35
C THR A 130 -2.85 23.76 -6.46
N ALA A 131 -2.51 24.97 -6.87
CA ALA A 131 -3.46 26.04 -7.18
C ALA A 131 -3.31 26.47 -8.65
N PHE A 132 -4.39 26.96 -9.27
CA PHE A 132 -4.41 27.25 -10.70
C PHE A 132 -4.75 28.71 -10.99
N LEU A 133 -3.86 29.39 -11.71
CA LEU A 133 -4.15 30.68 -12.31
C LEU A 133 -4.80 30.46 -13.67
N VAL A 134 -6.01 30.99 -13.83
CA VAL A 134 -6.81 30.89 -15.05
C VAL A 134 -6.90 32.26 -15.71
N GLU A 135 -6.56 32.34 -17.00
CA GLU A 135 -6.75 33.55 -17.81
C GLU A 135 -7.77 33.27 -18.90
N HIS A 136 -8.89 33.99 -18.85
CA HIS A 136 -9.92 33.93 -19.89
C HIS A 136 -9.43 34.66 -21.15
N LYS A 137 -9.09 33.92 -22.22
CA LYS A 137 -8.44 34.51 -23.40
C LYS A 137 -9.27 35.59 -24.11
N PRO A 138 -10.61 35.47 -24.24
CA PRO A 138 -11.45 36.51 -24.84
C PRO A 138 -11.45 37.83 -24.06
N SER A 139 -11.62 37.80 -22.74
CA SER A 139 -11.74 39.02 -21.92
C SER A 139 -10.45 39.48 -21.24
N LYS A 140 -9.39 38.66 -21.29
CA LYS A 140 -8.11 38.83 -20.57
C LYS A 140 -8.23 38.91 -19.05
N LYS A 141 -9.39 38.58 -18.49
CA LYS A 141 -9.58 38.51 -17.04
C LYS A 141 -8.86 37.31 -16.47
N LYS A 142 -8.24 37.50 -15.30
CA LYS A 142 -7.56 36.46 -14.53
C LYS A 142 -8.34 36.14 -13.26
N PHE A 143 -8.36 34.87 -12.88
CA PHE A 143 -8.93 34.39 -11.63
C PHE A 143 -8.14 33.19 -11.13
N MET A 144 -8.27 32.91 -9.83
CA MET A 144 -7.69 31.70 -9.23
C MET A 144 -8.75 30.61 -9.09
N PHE A 145 -8.35 29.36 -9.31
CA PHE A 145 -9.09 28.17 -8.89
C PHE A 145 -8.27 27.49 -7.79
N ASP A 146 -8.80 27.52 -6.58
CA ASP A 146 -8.13 27.27 -5.31
C ASP A 146 -6.90 28.15 -5.06
N LEU A 147 -6.50 28.25 -3.79
CA LEU A 147 -5.42 29.09 -3.31
C LEU A 147 -4.35 28.33 -2.51
N GLY A 148 -4.61 27.06 -2.21
CA GLY A 148 -3.74 26.29 -1.33
C GLY A 148 -3.95 26.62 0.14
N MET A 149 -2.88 26.48 0.93
CA MET A 149 -2.89 26.71 2.37
C MET A 149 -2.27 28.08 2.76
N ARG A 150 -2.73 28.65 3.86
CA ARG A 150 -2.02 29.75 4.56
C ARG A 150 -0.68 29.30 5.16
N LYS A 151 0.30 30.19 5.21
CA LYS A 151 1.67 29.89 5.68
C LYS A 151 1.80 29.73 7.21
N ASP A 152 0.84 30.29 7.94
CA ASP A 152 0.77 30.42 9.40
C ASP A 152 -0.37 29.54 9.96
N PRO A 153 -0.20 28.20 10.01
CA PRO A 153 -1.24 27.27 10.42
C PRO A 153 -1.73 27.45 11.86
N GLU A 154 -0.98 28.14 12.71
CA GLU A 154 -1.41 28.55 14.05
C GLU A 154 -2.61 29.50 14.03
N ASN A 155 -2.80 30.21 12.91
CA ASN A 155 -3.94 31.08 12.65
C ASN A 155 -4.97 30.37 11.78
N LEU A 156 -5.07 29.03 11.81
CA LEU A 156 -6.24 28.31 11.29
C LEU A 156 -7.35 28.26 12.34
N SER A 157 -8.53 27.78 11.94
CA SER A 157 -9.57 27.45 12.93
C SER A 157 -9.02 26.44 13.95
N PRO A 158 -9.52 26.44 15.20
CA PRO A 158 -9.00 25.54 16.24
C PRO A 158 -8.99 24.06 15.84
N ALA A 159 -9.97 23.63 15.03
CA ALA A 159 -10.07 22.26 14.52
C ALA A 159 -8.83 21.87 13.69
N PHE A 160 -8.40 22.73 12.75
CA PHE A 160 -7.22 22.44 11.93
C PHE A 160 -5.90 22.77 12.63
N ALA A 161 -5.83 23.86 13.40
CA ALA A 161 -4.63 24.21 14.17
C ALA A 161 -4.18 23.06 15.11
N GLN A 162 -5.13 22.27 15.62
CA GLN A 162 -4.86 21.08 16.42
C GLN A 162 -4.19 19.94 15.61
N LEU A 163 -4.51 19.76 14.33
CA LEU A 163 -3.89 18.73 13.48
C LEU A 163 -2.38 19.00 13.29
N PHE A 164 -2.00 20.27 13.18
CA PHE A 164 -0.58 20.67 13.11
C PHE A 164 0.12 20.53 14.45
N SER A 165 -0.52 21.01 15.53
CA SER A 165 0.04 20.95 16.89
C SER A 165 0.27 19.52 17.37
N SER A 166 -0.58 18.58 16.94
CA SER A 166 -0.47 17.14 17.22
C SER A 166 0.51 16.39 16.31
N LYS A 167 1.11 17.06 15.32
CA LYS A 167 1.95 16.46 14.25
C LYS A 167 1.23 15.42 13.38
N ALA A 168 -0.10 15.40 13.41
CA ALA A 168 -0.89 14.60 12.47
C ALA A 168 -0.66 15.08 11.02
N ILE A 169 -0.45 16.38 10.85
CA ILE A 169 0.00 17.01 9.61
C ILE A 169 1.35 17.68 9.85
N THR A 170 2.31 17.41 8.96
CA THR A 170 3.60 18.09 8.93
C THR A 170 3.84 18.65 7.54
N PHE A 171 4.35 19.87 7.43
CA PHE A 171 4.59 20.52 6.14
C PHE A 171 6.05 20.96 5.99
N GLU A 172 6.50 21.00 4.75
CA GLU A 172 7.81 21.57 4.40
C GLU A 172 7.67 23.10 4.29
N PRO A 173 8.71 23.90 4.60
CA PRO A 173 8.63 25.35 4.41
C PRO A 173 8.24 25.72 2.99
N PHE A 174 7.26 26.61 2.85
CA PHE A 174 6.69 26.99 1.56
C PHE A 174 6.38 28.49 1.45
N LYS A 175 6.03 28.93 0.25
CA LYS A 175 5.49 30.26 -0.02
C LYS A 175 4.00 30.12 -0.29
N ASP A 176 3.18 30.93 0.37
CA ASP A 176 1.75 30.91 0.05
C ASP A 176 1.52 31.48 -1.36
N ILE A 177 0.29 31.30 -1.88
CA ILE A 177 -0.04 31.72 -3.23
C ILE A 177 0.13 33.22 -3.47
N THR A 178 -0.03 34.06 -2.45
CA THR A 178 0.12 35.52 -2.59
C THR A 178 1.59 35.90 -2.77
N GLU A 179 2.48 35.23 -2.05
CA GLU A 179 3.93 35.34 -2.25
C GLU A 179 4.35 34.84 -3.63
N LEU A 180 3.82 33.68 -4.07
CA LEU A 180 4.11 33.09 -5.39
C LEU A 180 3.65 33.99 -6.54
N LEU A 181 2.47 34.59 -6.44
CA LEU A 181 1.95 35.55 -7.43
C LEU A 181 2.79 36.83 -7.46
N THR A 182 3.22 37.32 -6.29
CA THR A 182 4.08 38.50 -6.19
C THR A 182 5.44 38.25 -6.84
N ASP A 183 6.07 37.10 -6.57
CA ASP A 183 7.32 36.68 -7.22
C ASP A 183 7.17 36.54 -8.74
N ALA A 184 6.02 36.02 -9.17
CA ALA A 184 5.63 35.94 -10.58
C ALA A 184 5.32 37.30 -11.22
N LYS A 185 5.38 38.40 -10.47
CA LYS A 185 5.05 39.77 -10.90
C LYS A 185 3.60 39.88 -11.38
N ILE A 186 2.69 39.15 -10.76
CA ILE A 186 1.25 39.22 -10.99
C ILE A 186 0.63 39.97 -9.81
N PRO A 187 0.19 41.23 -10.01
CA PRO A 187 -0.45 41.99 -8.93
C PRO A 187 -1.73 41.32 -8.46
N LEU A 188 -1.93 41.20 -7.15
CA LEU A 188 -3.14 40.60 -6.57
C LEU A 188 -4.42 41.37 -7.00
N GLU A 189 -4.29 42.68 -7.23
CA GLU A 189 -5.36 43.56 -7.71
C GLU A 189 -5.86 43.16 -9.12
N SER A 190 -5.01 42.51 -9.91
CA SER A 190 -5.37 42.05 -11.27
C SER A 190 -6.27 40.82 -11.26
N ILE A 191 -6.44 40.19 -10.10
CA ILE A 191 -7.25 38.99 -9.90
C ILE A 191 -8.53 39.41 -9.16
N GLU A 192 -9.63 39.50 -9.91
CA GLU A 192 -10.92 39.94 -9.38
C GLU A 192 -11.66 38.84 -8.62
N THR A 193 -11.42 37.58 -9.01
CA THR A 193 -12.19 36.42 -8.57
C THR A 193 -11.28 35.30 -8.09
N VAL A 194 -11.70 34.64 -7.02
CA VAL A 194 -11.18 33.38 -6.52
C VAL A 194 -12.33 32.38 -6.52
N VAL A 195 -12.13 31.21 -7.08
CA VAL A 195 -13.07 30.08 -7.01
C VAL A 195 -12.51 29.10 -5.99
N TRP A 196 -13.30 28.75 -4.99
CA TRP A 196 -12.99 27.64 -4.10
C TRP A 196 -13.72 26.39 -4.59
N SER A 197 -12.98 25.30 -4.80
CA SER A 197 -13.55 23.97 -5.01
C SER A 197 -14.39 23.57 -3.81
N HIS A 198 -13.90 23.84 -2.59
CA HIS A 198 -14.59 23.65 -1.32
C HIS A 198 -13.90 24.43 -0.18
N GLY A 199 -14.43 24.31 1.05
CA GLY A 199 -14.05 25.15 2.20
C GLY A 199 -12.94 24.63 3.12
N HIS A 200 -12.17 23.59 2.75
CA HIS A 200 -11.06 23.15 3.59
C HIS A 200 -9.86 24.11 3.54
N PHE A 201 -9.09 24.12 4.63
CA PHE A 201 -7.99 25.05 4.90
C PHE A 201 -6.87 25.04 3.84
N ASP A 202 -6.70 23.94 3.12
CA ASP A 202 -5.70 23.74 2.07
C ASP A 202 -6.20 24.10 0.67
N HIS A 203 -7.40 24.68 0.55
CA HIS A 203 -7.97 25.19 -0.71
C HIS A 203 -8.26 26.69 -0.68
N ILE A 204 -8.54 27.25 0.50
CA ILE A 204 -9.02 28.63 0.65
C ILE A 204 -7.90 29.68 0.74
N GLY A 205 -6.67 29.28 1.07
CA GLY A 205 -5.52 30.18 1.27
C GLY A 205 -5.71 31.18 2.42
N ASP A 206 -4.86 32.21 2.45
CA ASP A 206 -5.02 33.35 3.35
C ASP A 206 -5.71 34.52 2.62
N MET A 207 -7.04 34.58 2.72
CA MET A 207 -7.82 35.65 2.08
C MET A 207 -7.56 37.03 2.68
N SER A 208 -7.02 37.14 3.91
CA SER A 208 -6.77 38.43 4.55
C SER A 208 -5.71 39.27 3.83
N LYS A 209 -4.83 38.62 3.06
CA LYS A 209 -3.79 39.24 2.22
C LYS A 209 -4.31 39.77 0.89
N TRP A 210 -5.52 39.39 0.49
CA TRP A 210 -6.10 39.83 -0.79
C TRP A 210 -6.70 41.23 -0.67
N PRO A 211 -6.64 42.05 -1.73
CA PRO A 211 -7.32 43.35 -1.72
C PRO A 211 -8.82 43.19 -1.43
N LYS A 212 -9.39 44.03 -0.56
CA LYS A 212 -10.83 43.95 -0.22
C LYS A 212 -11.71 44.08 -1.46
N GLY A 213 -12.81 43.35 -1.53
CA GLY A 213 -13.81 43.41 -2.61
C GLY A 213 -13.64 42.35 -3.69
N ARG A 214 -12.79 41.32 -3.50
CA ARG A 214 -12.72 40.18 -4.42
C ARG A 214 -14.01 39.36 -4.36
N ASN A 215 -14.35 38.72 -5.48
CA ASN A 215 -15.44 37.76 -5.53
C ASN A 215 -14.90 36.38 -5.11
N ILE A 216 -15.45 35.81 -4.05
CA ILE A 216 -15.22 34.42 -3.64
C ILE A 216 -16.38 33.59 -4.19
N VAL A 217 -16.10 32.75 -5.19
CA VAL A 217 -17.09 31.90 -5.84
C VAL A 217 -17.08 30.53 -5.18
N VAL A 218 -18.23 30.09 -4.68
CA VAL A 218 -18.44 28.81 -3.98
C VAL A 218 -19.75 28.17 -4.43
N SER A 219 -19.97 26.90 -4.09
CA SER A 219 -21.27 26.27 -4.27
C SER A 219 -22.31 26.90 -3.34
N SER A 220 -23.58 26.88 -3.74
CA SER A 220 -24.70 27.24 -2.86
C SER A 220 -24.77 26.38 -1.61
N GLN A 221 -24.24 25.15 -1.68
CA GLN A 221 -24.19 24.16 -0.61
C GLN A 221 -22.95 24.25 0.29
N THR A 222 -21.96 25.09 -0.05
CA THR A 222 -20.77 25.28 0.78
C THR A 222 -21.15 25.88 2.13
N ASP A 223 -20.74 25.23 3.22
CA ASP A 223 -20.85 25.79 4.56
C ASP A 223 -19.87 26.96 4.69
N LEU A 224 -20.41 28.12 5.08
CA LEU A 224 -19.67 29.36 5.29
C LEU A 224 -19.84 29.88 6.72
N SER A 225 -20.23 28.99 7.63
CA SER A 225 -20.10 29.28 9.06
C SER A 225 -18.64 29.65 9.37
N ILE A 226 -18.45 30.53 10.36
CA ILE A 226 -17.14 31.07 10.72
C ILE A 226 -16.87 30.91 12.21
N PHE A 227 -15.62 30.70 12.57
CA PHE A 227 -15.15 30.79 13.95
C PHE A 227 -15.02 32.28 14.37
N PRO A 228 -15.38 32.67 15.61
CA PRO A 228 -15.84 31.85 16.74
C PRO A 228 -17.35 31.59 16.82
N ASP A 229 -18.16 32.11 15.91
CA ASP A 229 -19.62 31.99 15.93
C ASP A 229 -20.08 30.52 15.84
N ASN A 230 -19.37 29.72 15.04
CA ASN A 230 -19.45 28.26 15.04
C ASN A 230 -18.10 27.65 15.48
N GLN A 231 -18.12 26.95 16.62
CA GLN A 231 -16.92 26.30 17.19
C GLN A 231 -16.39 25.14 16.34
N ASN A 232 -17.24 24.55 15.49
CA ASN A 232 -16.88 23.48 14.58
C ASN A 232 -16.56 24.00 13.17
N SER A 233 -16.40 25.31 13.00
CA SER A 233 -16.13 25.92 11.71
C SER A 233 -14.69 25.68 11.25
N ASP A 234 -14.56 25.34 9.99
CA ASP A 234 -13.31 25.25 9.25
C ASP A 234 -12.76 26.64 8.87
N LEU A 235 -13.66 27.60 8.69
CA LEU A 235 -13.35 28.98 8.30
C LEU A 235 -13.23 29.90 9.51
N GLN A 236 -12.50 30.99 9.35
CA GLN A 236 -12.45 32.13 10.26
C GLN A 236 -13.05 33.38 9.63
N ALA A 237 -13.44 34.33 10.48
CA ALA A 237 -13.98 35.62 10.03
C ALA A 237 -13.08 36.34 9.01
N SER A 238 -11.74 36.23 9.17
CA SER A 238 -10.77 36.81 8.25
C SER A 238 -10.87 36.30 6.82
N ASP A 239 -11.40 35.09 6.63
CA ASP A 239 -11.39 34.42 5.34
C ASP A 239 -12.44 35.03 4.38
N LEU A 240 -13.47 35.66 4.94
CA LEU A 240 -14.56 36.30 4.19
C LEU A 240 -14.58 37.83 4.34
N ASP A 241 -13.87 38.38 5.32
CA ASP A 241 -13.95 39.80 5.68
C ASP A 241 -13.65 40.74 4.51
N GLY A 242 -14.61 41.61 4.20
CA GLY A 242 -14.50 42.59 3.12
C GLY A 242 -14.46 42.00 1.70
N HIS A 243 -14.76 40.71 1.51
CA HIS A 243 -14.93 40.07 0.22
C HIS A 243 -16.41 39.81 -0.11
N LYS A 244 -16.73 39.58 -1.38
CA LYS A 244 -18.09 39.31 -1.85
C LYS A 244 -18.23 37.81 -2.13
N VAL A 245 -19.06 37.13 -1.35
CA VAL A 245 -19.36 35.73 -1.60
C VAL A 245 -20.40 35.61 -2.72
N VAL A 246 -20.08 34.85 -3.76
CA VAL A 246 -20.95 34.53 -4.88
C VAL A 246 -21.24 33.03 -4.85
N LYS A 247 -22.47 32.68 -4.50
CA LYS A 247 -22.94 31.29 -4.44
C LYS A 247 -23.47 30.83 -5.80
N ILE A 248 -22.96 29.72 -6.30
CA ILE A 248 -23.41 29.08 -7.54
C ILE A 248 -24.32 27.90 -7.20
N ASP A 249 -25.57 27.96 -7.66
CA ASP A 249 -26.49 26.85 -7.52
C ASP A 249 -26.37 25.90 -8.71
N LEU A 250 -25.56 24.84 -8.53
CA LEU A 250 -25.38 23.82 -9.55
C LEU A 250 -26.60 22.89 -9.66
N ALA A 251 -27.34 22.68 -8.57
CA ALA A 251 -28.46 21.73 -8.54
C ALA A 251 -29.61 22.15 -9.47
N SER A 252 -29.86 23.45 -9.59
CA SER A 252 -30.86 24.01 -10.51
C SER A 252 -30.40 24.16 -11.96
N SER A 253 -29.13 23.85 -12.27
CA SER A 253 -28.63 23.96 -13.64
C SER A 253 -29.28 22.95 -14.59
N ASN A 254 -29.63 23.44 -15.78
CA ASN A 254 -30.10 22.61 -16.89
C ASN A 254 -28.95 21.97 -17.68
N LEU A 255 -27.72 22.48 -17.53
CA LEU A 255 -26.55 21.93 -18.20
C LEU A 255 -26.00 20.74 -17.40
N THR A 256 -25.72 19.65 -18.11
CA THR A 256 -25.08 18.46 -17.54
C THR A 256 -23.90 18.08 -18.42
N ILE A 257 -22.71 18.01 -17.84
CA ILE A 257 -21.46 17.62 -18.51
C ILE A 257 -20.90 16.38 -17.84
N GLY A 258 -20.63 15.31 -18.61
CA GLY A 258 -20.08 14.06 -18.07
C GLY A 258 -20.98 13.42 -16.99
N GLY A 259 -22.29 13.67 -17.05
CA GLY A 259 -23.25 13.25 -16.02
C GLY A 259 -23.22 14.07 -14.73
N MET A 260 -22.46 15.16 -14.66
CA MET A 260 -22.40 16.11 -13.55
C MET A 260 -23.18 17.38 -13.90
N LYS A 261 -23.90 17.96 -12.93
CA LYS A 261 -24.54 19.26 -13.11
C LYS A 261 -23.46 20.33 -13.30
N ALA A 262 -23.64 21.23 -14.26
CA ALA A 262 -22.59 22.18 -14.62
C ALA A 262 -23.13 23.59 -14.82
N VAL A 263 -22.34 24.61 -14.50
CA VAL A 263 -22.62 26.01 -14.82
C VAL A 263 -21.47 26.55 -15.64
N ASP A 264 -21.80 27.18 -16.77
CA ASP A 264 -20.83 27.94 -17.58
C ASP A 264 -20.59 29.29 -16.91
N LYS A 265 -19.36 29.51 -16.42
CA LYS A 265 -19.00 30.70 -15.65
C LYS A 265 -19.05 31.98 -16.50
N PHE A 266 -18.72 31.88 -17.79
CA PHE A 266 -18.63 33.03 -18.69
C PHE A 266 -19.80 33.10 -19.68
N GLY A 267 -20.55 32.00 -19.84
CA GLY A 267 -21.64 31.87 -20.80
C GLY A 267 -21.17 31.70 -22.24
N ASP A 268 -19.87 31.46 -22.44
CA ASP A 268 -19.24 31.32 -23.75
C ASP A 268 -18.61 29.94 -23.99
N GLY A 269 -18.72 29.03 -23.03
CA GLY A 269 -18.25 27.65 -23.11
C GLY A 269 -16.76 27.43 -22.87
N SER A 270 -16.05 28.44 -22.34
CA SER A 270 -14.61 28.38 -22.06
C SER A 270 -14.26 27.73 -20.71
N PHE A 271 -15.15 27.83 -19.70
CA PHE A 271 -14.88 27.38 -18.34
C PHE A 271 -16.18 27.03 -17.60
N TYR A 272 -16.28 25.79 -17.13
CA TYR A 272 -17.44 25.28 -16.43
C TYR A 272 -17.09 24.91 -14.99
N LEU A 273 -18.02 25.14 -14.07
CA LEU A 273 -18.00 24.58 -12.71
C LEU A 273 -18.95 23.38 -12.69
N LEU A 274 -18.52 22.25 -12.14
CA LEU A 274 -19.26 21.00 -12.12
C LEU A 274 -19.49 20.53 -10.68
N ASP A 275 -20.67 19.99 -10.41
CA ASP A 275 -21.06 19.40 -9.13
C ASP A 275 -20.44 18.02 -8.95
N ALA A 276 -19.59 17.88 -7.92
CA ALA A 276 -18.84 16.66 -7.63
C ALA A 276 -18.96 16.31 -6.14
N PRO A 277 -20.16 15.91 -5.67
CA PRO A 277 -20.41 15.63 -4.26
C PRO A 277 -19.61 14.42 -3.78
N GLY A 278 -19.32 14.40 -2.47
CA GLY A 278 -18.75 13.26 -1.76
C GLY A 278 -17.70 13.63 -0.73
N HIS A 279 -16.73 14.46 -1.12
CA HIS A 279 -15.66 14.94 -0.23
C HIS A 279 -16.20 15.87 0.85
N LEU A 280 -16.80 16.98 0.42
CA LEU A 280 -17.48 17.95 1.28
C LEU A 280 -18.79 18.40 0.63
N ALA A 281 -19.75 18.86 1.43
CA ALA A 281 -20.97 19.48 0.92
C ALA A 281 -20.62 20.69 0.04
N GLY A 282 -21.16 20.72 -1.17
CA GLY A 282 -20.84 21.76 -2.14
C GLY A 282 -19.44 21.68 -2.76
N HIS A 283 -18.76 20.53 -2.70
CA HIS A 283 -17.52 20.32 -3.44
C HIS A 283 -17.77 20.40 -4.96
N MET A 284 -17.01 21.28 -5.63
CA MET A 284 -17.08 21.52 -7.06
C MET A 284 -15.73 21.27 -7.72
N ILE A 285 -15.77 20.84 -8.98
CA ILE A 285 -14.60 20.77 -9.85
C ILE A 285 -14.75 21.76 -11.01
N ALA A 286 -13.68 22.00 -11.77
CA ALA A 286 -13.76 22.80 -12.99
C ALA A 286 -13.38 22.01 -14.24
N LEU A 287 -14.05 22.34 -15.35
CA LEU A 287 -13.68 21.91 -16.69
C LEU A 287 -13.28 23.14 -17.52
N ALA A 288 -12.01 23.21 -17.88
CA ALA A 288 -11.40 24.30 -18.62
C ALA A 288 -11.19 23.90 -20.09
N ARG A 289 -11.78 24.63 -21.04
CA ARG A 289 -11.51 24.45 -22.46
C ARG A 289 -10.22 25.21 -22.82
N VAL A 290 -9.17 24.50 -23.23
CA VAL A 290 -7.87 25.10 -23.55
C VAL A 290 -7.60 25.19 -25.06
N THR A 291 -8.24 24.33 -25.84
CA THR A 291 -8.41 24.49 -27.29
C THR A 291 -9.88 24.22 -27.63
N PRO A 292 -10.39 24.53 -28.83
CA PRO A 292 -11.79 24.25 -29.18
C PRO A 292 -12.23 22.80 -28.90
N THR A 293 -11.29 21.84 -28.92
CA THR A 293 -11.55 20.40 -28.78
C THR A 293 -10.92 19.75 -27.56
N THR A 294 -10.09 20.44 -26.76
CA THR A 294 -9.36 19.81 -25.65
C THR A 294 -9.57 20.54 -24.33
N PHE A 295 -9.55 19.76 -23.24
CA PHE A 295 -9.98 20.21 -21.93
C PHE A 295 -9.00 19.80 -20.83
N ILE A 296 -8.98 20.58 -19.76
CA ILE A 296 -8.33 20.24 -18.49
C ILE A 296 -9.40 20.17 -17.42
N ILE A 297 -9.41 19.10 -16.63
CA ILE A 297 -10.25 18.96 -15.45
C ILE A 297 -9.42 19.31 -14.22
N LEU A 298 -9.87 20.30 -13.45
CA LEU A 298 -9.32 20.65 -12.15
C LEU A 298 -10.19 19.95 -11.10
N GLY A 299 -9.77 18.76 -10.70
CA GLY A 299 -10.60 17.77 -10.00
C GLY A 299 -10.76 17.99 -8.50
N GLY A 300 -10.13 19.00 -7.92
CA GLY A 300 -10.15 19.27 -6.47
C GLY A 300 -9.84 18.00 -5.68
N ASP A 301 -10.69 17.73 -4.69
CA ASP A 301 -10.60 16.60 -3.77
C ASP A 301 -11.62 15.51 -4.09
N THR A 302 -12.00 15.39 -5.37
CA THR A 302 -12.77 14.21 -5.83
C THR A 302 -12.05 12.92 -5.42
N LEU A 303 -10.72 12.95 -5.36
CA LEU A 303 -9.84 11.90 -4.86
C LEU A 303 -8.46 12.49 -4.50
N HIS A 304 -7.75 11.85 -3.57
CA HIS A 304 -6.44 12.31 -3.10
C HIS A 304 -5.27 11.51 -3.69
N HIS A 305 -5.55 10.45 -4.46
CA HIS A 305 -4.55 9.66 -5.16
C HIS A 305 -5.13 9.03 -6.41
N VAL A 306 -4.48 9.22 -7.57
CA VAL A 306 -4.99 8.78 -8.89
C VAL A 306 -5.19 7.27 -9.01
N GLY A 307 -4.61 6.47 -8.11
CA GLY A 307 -4.96 5.05 -8.00
C GLY A 307 -6.44 4.79 -7.71
N ALA A 308 -7.17 5.76 -7.15
CA ALA A 308 -8.64 5.70 -6.98
C ALA A 308 -9.43 6.02 -8.27
N LEU A 309 -8.75 6.57 -9.28
CA LEU A 309 -9.30 6.88 -10.61
C LEU A 309 -8.87 5.85 -11.67
N ARG A 310 -7.61 5.39 -11.59
CA ARG A 310 -6.91 4.70 -12.67
C ARG A 310 -6.48 3.27 -12.29
N PRO A 311 -6.58 2.31 -13.21
CA PRO A 311 -7.28 2.40 -14.50
C PRO A 311 -8.81 2.38 -14.31
N GLY A 312 -9.53 3.30 -14.94
CA GLY A 312 -10.99 3.33 -14.92
C GLY A 312 -11.60 3.08 -16.31
N GLY A 313 -12.50 2.11 -16.44
CA GLY A 313 -13.22 1.85 -17.68
C GLY A 313 -12.28 1.57 -18.87
N ALA A 314 -12.34 2.41 -19.90
CA ALA A 314 -11.54 2.29 -21.12
C ALA A 314 -10.15 2.96 -21.03
N PHE A 315 -9.74 3.49 -19.88
CA PHE A 315 -8.51 4.26 -19.73
C PHE A 315 -7.27 3.53 -20.25
N GLN A 316 -7.12 2.25 -19.92
CA GLN A 316 -5.97 1.46 -20.37
C GLN A 316 -5.96 1.20 -21.89
N ILE A 317 -7.12 1.31 -22.53
CA ILE A 317 -7.27 1.15 -23.98
C ILE A 317 -6.85 2.43 -24.72
N THR A 318 -7.12 3.59 -24.12
CA THR A 318 -6.88 4.92 -24.71
C THR A 318 -5.52 5.49 -24.35
N VAL A 319 -5.04 5.24 -23.13
CA VAL A 319 -3.74 5.68 -22.63
C VAL A 319 -2.99 4.46 -22.07
N PRO A 320 -2.37 3.65 -22.95
CA PRO A 320 -1.70 2.42 -22.54
C PRO A 320 -0.54 2.69 -21.58
N CYS A 321 -0.40 1.86 -20.54
CA CYS A 321 0.75 1.93 -19.64
C CYS A 321 2.06 1.60 -20.40
N PRO A 322 3.12 2.43 -20.28
CA PRO A 322 4.40 2.17 -20.93
C PRO A 322 5.03 0.83 -20.53
N GLY A 323 5.59 0.10 -21.49
CA GLY A 323 6.18 -1.23 -21.27
C GLY A 323 7.27 -1.26 -20.18
N GLU A 324 8.19 -0.29 -20.20
CA GLU A 324 9.26 -0.17 -19.19
C GLU A 324 8.71 0.00 -17.77
N LEU A 325 7.62 0.76 -17.64
CA LEU A 325 6.96 1.00 -16.37
C LEU A 325 6.19 -0.24 -15.89
N LEU A 326 5.54 -0.96 -16.82
CA LEU A 326 4.92 -2.25 -16.55
C LEU A 326 5.95 -3.27 -16.03
N GLU A 327 7.12 -3.34 -16.66
CA GLU A 327 8.22 -4.22 -16.25
C GLU A 327 8.78 -3.81 -14.87
N SER A 328 8.97 -2.52 -14.62
CA SER A 328 9.44 -2.02 -13.32
C SER A 328 8.45 -2.31 -12.18
N ALA A 329 7.15 -2.18 -12.45
CA ALA A 329 6.09 -2.44 -11.49
C ALA A 329 5.82 -3.95 -11.28
N ALA A 330 6.20 -4.78 -12.26
CA ALA A 330 5.99 -6.23 -12.20
C ALA A 330 6.73 -6.84 -10.99
N GLY A 331 6.01 -7.62 -10.19
CA GLY A 331 6.55 -8.26 -8.98
C GLY A 331 6.70 -7.34 -7.77
N LYS A 332 6.56 -6.02 -7.92
CA LYS A 332 6.54 -5.08 -6.79
C LYS A 332 5.11 -4.77 -6.31
N ILE A 333 4.12 -4.79 -7.20
CA ILE A 333 2.72 -4.65 -6.82
C ILE A 333 2.24 -5.92 -6.10
N SER A 334 1.71 -5.76 -4.89
CA SER A 334 1.24 -6.87 -4.07
C SER A 334 0.01 -7.54 -4.67
N THR A 335 0.16 -8.81 -5.00
CA THR A 335 -0.91 -9.63 -5.58
C THR A 335 -1.96 -10.02 -4.54
N ASP A 336 -1.62 -10.03 -3.26
CA ASP A 336 -2.56 -10.27 -2.16
C ASP A 336 -3.68 -9.22 -2.10
N PHE A 337 -3.34 -7.97 -2.46
CA PHE A 337 -4.26 -6.84 -2.41
C PHE A 337 -4.83 -6.48 -3.79
N PHE A 338 -4.07 -6.66 -4.87
CA PHE A 338 -4.43 -6.11 -6.19
C PHE A 338 -4.64 -7.13 -7.31
N TRP A 339 -4.72 -8.44 -7.04
CA TRP A 339 -4.89 -9.47 -8.08
C TRP A 339 -6.01 -9.20 -9.10
N SER A 340 -5.82 -9.65 -10.34
CA SER A 340 -6.77 -9.46 -11.44
C SER A 340 -7.76 -10.62 -11.54
N SER A 341 -9.07 -10.35 -11.58
CA SER A 341 -10.13 -11.38 -11.56
C SER A 341 -10.24 -12.26 -12.81
N GLY A 342 -9.40 -12.02 -13.83
CA GLY A 342 -9.30 -12.80 -15.06
C GLY A 342 -7.90 -13.39 -15.35
N SER A 343 -6.95 -13.24 -14.43
CA SER A 343 -5.61 -13.85 -14.52
C SER A 343 -5.56 -15.15 -13.70
N LEU A 344 -4.43 -15.87 -13.77
CA LEU A 344 -4.17 -16.95 -12.80
C LEU A 344 -4.28 -16.36 -11.37
N PRO A 345 -4.93 -17.05 -10.42
CA PRO A 345 -5.00 -16.59 -9.03
C PRO A 345 -3.63 -16.16 -8.51
N GLY A 346 -3.57 -15.00 -7.86
CA GLY A 346 -2.30 -14.43 -7.37
C GLY A 346 -1.46 -13.71 -8.43
N LYS A 347 -1.98 -13.45 -9.64
CA LYS A 347 -1.29 -12.59 -10.63
C LYS A 347 -1.93 -11.21 -10.74
N PHE A 348 -1.08 -10.19 -10.73
CA PHE A 348 -1.43 -8.82 -11.08
C PHE A 348 -1.21 -8.59 -12.57
N ASP A 349 -2.23 -8.09 -13.26
CA ASP A 349 -2.12 -7.63 -14.64
C ASP A 349 -2.94 -6.35 -14.81
N ILE A 350 -2.22 -5.24 -14.99
CA ILE A 350 -2.79 -3.91 -15.18
C ILE A 350 -3.27 -3.67 -16.61
N THR A 351 -2.85 -4.48 -17.59
CA THR A 351 -3.22 -4.31 -19.01
C THR A 351 -4.66 -4.72 -19.27
N THR A 352 -5.17 -5.66 -18.49
CA THR A 352 -6.55 -6.17 -18.56
C THR A 352 -7.48 -5.55 -17.51
N ARG A 353 -6.95 -4.68 -16.64
CA ARG A 353 -7.69 -4.11 -15.53
C ARG A 353 -8.55 -2.91 -15.97
N THR A 354 -9.84 -2.96 -15.64
CA THR A 354 -10.81 -1.89 -15.94
C THR A 354 -11.33 -1.16 -14.70
N GLN A 355 -10.85 -1.54 -13.52
CA GLN A 355 -11.26 -0.99 -12.23
C GLN A 355 -10.06 -0.30 -11.56
N PRO A 356 -10.28 0.81 -10.82
CA PRO A 356 -9.20 1.50 -10.12
C PRO A 356 -8.44 0.59 -9.15
N LEU A 357 -7.20 0.93 -8.83
CA LEU A 357 -6.38 0.18 -7.88
C LEU A 357 -6.77 0.45 -6.42
N LEU A 358 -7.20 1.67 -6.12
CA LEU A 358 -7.65 2.10 -4.80
C LEU A 358 -9.15 2.45 -4.84
N ALA A 359 -9.75 2.57 -3.66
CA ALA A 359 -11.08 3.10 -3.45
C ALA A 359 -11.01 4.28 -2.47
N LEU A 360 -12.05 5.13 -2.50
CA LEU A 360 -12.26 6.13 -1.46
C LEU A 360 -12.51 5.44 -0.12
N SER A 361 -12.08 6.07 0.98
CA SER A 361 -12.35 5.52 2.30
C SER A 361 -13.83 5.66 2.69
N ASP A 362 -14.42 4.56 3.15
CA ASP A 362 -15.79 4.47 3.68
C ASP A 362 -15.83 4.25 5.21
N VAL A 363 -14.70 4.49 5.90
CA VAL A 363 -14.59 4.32 7.36
C VAL A 363 -15.18 5.50 8.12
N ASP A 364 -15.57 5.27 9.38
CA ASP A 364 -15.95 6.36 10.28
C ASP A 364 -14.80 7.37 10.44
N GLY A 365 -15.09 8.65 10.25
CA GLY A 365 -14.07 9.71 10.22
C GLY A 365 -13.31 9.84 8.90
N SER A 366 -13.81 9.24 7.81
CA SER A 366 -13.34 9.51 6.46
C SER A 366 -13.38 11.01 6.14
N PHE A 367 -12.42 11.47 5.33
CA PHE A 367 -12.44 12.80 4.76
C PHE A 367 -13.50 12.98 3.67
N PHE A 368 -14.17 11.89 3.27
CA PHE A 368 -15.37 11.94 2.45
C PHE A 368 -16.61 11.91 3.33
N VAL A 369 -17.34 13.03 3.39
CA VAL A 369 -18.60 13.12 4.14
C VAL A 369 -19.71 12.21 3.56
N ASP A 370 -19.65 11.92 2.27
CA ASP A 370 -20.53 10.97 1.56
C ASP A 370 -19.71 10.11 0.58
N PRO A 371 -19.05 9.04 1.07
CA PRO A 371 -18.23 8.16 0.23
C PRO A 371 -19.00 7.51 -0.94
N PRO A 372 -20.27 7.09 -0.79
CA PRO A 372 -21.10 6.64 -1.92
C PRO A 372 -21.26 7.70 -3.02
N ALA A 373 -21.59 8.95 -2.68
CA ALA A 373 -21.68 10.02 -3.67
C ALA A 373 -20.30 10.31 -4.30
N GLY A 374 -19.24 10.32 -3.49
CA GLY A 374 -17.87 10.50 -3.96
C GLY A 374 -17.46 9.44 -4.98
N THR A 375 -17.83 8.18 -4.74
CA THR A 375 -17.56 7.07 -5.67
C THR A 375 -18.26 7.29 -7.02
N VAL A 376 -19.48 7.82 -7.01
CA VAL A 376 -20.20 8.18 -8.25
C VAL A 376 -19.52 9.36 -8.95
N SER A 377 -19.06 10.36 -8.21
CA SER A 377 -18.29 11.50 -8.77
C SER A 377 -16.98 11.04 -9.41
N VAL A 378 -16.22 10.16 -8.74
CA VAL A 378 -15.01 9.52 -9.29
C VAL A 378 -15.32 8.73 -10.55
N ALA A 379 -16.40 7.96 -10.59
CA ALA A 379 -16.77 7.18 -11.77
C ALA A 379 -17.10 8.06 -12.99
N LYS A 380 -17.83 9.16 -12.78
CA LYS A 380 -18.11 10.16 -13.82
C LYS A 380 -16.83 10.86 -14.29
N LEU A 381 -15.94 11.19 -13.36
CA LEU A 381 -14.62 11.75 -13.67
C LEU A 381 -13.76 10.77 -14.47
N ALA A 382 -13.77 9.47 -14.11
CA ALA A 382 -13.02 8.42 -14.80
C ALA A 382 -13.48 8.24 -16.25
N ALA A 383 -14.78 8.42 -16.53
CA ALA A 383 -15.31 8.36 -17.88
C ALA A 383 -14.73 9.47 -18.79
N MET A 384 -14.59 10.70 -18.26
CA MET A 384 -13.93 11.80 -18.98
C MET A 384 -12.41 11.60 -19.02
N ASP A 385 -11.78 11.17 -17.91
CA ASP A 385 -10.34 10.90 -17.84
C ASP A 385 -9.89 9.80 -18.81
N ALA A 386 -10.76 8.86 -19.17
CA ALA A 386 -10.47 7.86 -20.20
C ALA A 386 -10.40 8.44 -21.62
N ASP A 387 -10.95 9.62 -21.88
CA ASP A 387 -10.97 10.21 -23.22
C ASP A 387 -9.68 10.99 -23.52
N ALA A 388 -9.14 10.85 -24.74
CA ALA A 388 -7.86 11.47 -25.13
C ALA A 388 -7.88 13.01 -25.19
N ASP A 389 -9.06 13.63 -25.17
CA ASP A 389 -9.24 15.09 -25.20
C ASP A 389 -9.28 15.75 -23.81
N PHE A 390 -9.20 14.97 -22.73
CA PHE A 390 -9.24 15.48 -21.35
C PHE A 390 -7.96 15.17 -20.58
N LEU A 391 -7.39 16.18 -19.93
CA LEU A 391 -6.32 16.03 -18.94
C LEU A 391 -6.89 16.25 -17.53
N THR A 392 -6.91 15.21 -16.71
CA THR A 392 -7.36 15.32 -15.31
C THR A 392 -6.20 15.62 -14.39
N LEU A 393 -6.32 16.72 -13.63
CA LEU A 393 -5.41 17.14 -12.58
C LEU A 393 -6.18 17.24 -11.27
N VAL A 394 -5.85 16.41 -10.29
CA VAL A 394 -6.41 16.49 -8.93
C VAL A 394 -5.40 17.15 -8.01
N THR A 395 -5.87 17.88 -7.00
CA THR A 395 -5.02 18.80 -6.21
C THR A 395 -3.86 18.09 -5.53
N HIS A 396 -4.14 16.92 -4.97
CA HIS A 396 -3.24 16.16 -4.11
C HIS A 396 -2.56 14.98 -4.81
N ASP A 397 -2.50 14.95 -6.14
CA ASP A 397 -1.78 13.88 -6.85
C ASP A 397 -0.26 14.01 -6.68
N GLY A 398 0.27 13.32 -5.66
CA GLY A 398 1.70 13.24 -5.40
C GLY A 398 2.50 12.67 -6.57
N SER A 399 1.88 11.84 -7.42
CA SER A 399 2.60 11.13 -8.47
C SER A 399 3.11 12.05 -9.58
N ILE A 400 2.43 13.17 -9.82
CA ILE A 400 2.77 14.12 -10.88
C ILE A 400 3.59 15.30 -10.38
N SER A 401 3.86 15.41 -9.07
CA SER A 401 4.46 16.61 -8.46
C SER A 401 5.80 17.02 -9.09
N ALA A 402 6.62 16.04 -9.49
CA ALA A 402 7.92 16.30 -10.12
C ALA A 402 7.83 16.54 -11.64
N ALA A 403 6.72 16.14 -12.27
CA ALA A 403 6.58 16.10 -13.73
C ALA A 403 5.58 17.14 -14.27
N LEU A 404 4.70 17.69 -13.44
CA LEU A 404 3.73 18.71 -13.83
C LEU A 404 4.45 20.04 -14.13
N PRO A 405 4.30 20.61 -15.34
CA PRO A 405 4.84 21.94 -15.64
C PRO A 405 4.18 23.00 -14.75
N LEU A 406 5.00 23.69 -13.96
CA LEU A 406 4.56 24.79 -13.09
C LEU A 406 4.76 26.15 -13.78
N PHE A 407 4.12 27.18 -13.24
CA PHE A 407 4.31 28.57 -13.66
C PHE A 407 5.81 28.91 -13.82
N PRO A 408 6.23 29.56 -14.92
CA PRO A 408 5.43 30.28 -15.91
C PRO A 408 4.85 29.44 -17.06
N ALA A 409 5.07 28.11 -17.07
CA ALA A 409 4.57 27.25 -18.14
C ALA A 409 3.04 27.29 -18.24
N SER A 410 2.54 27.29 -19.47
CA SER A 410 1.11 27.14 -19.77
C SER A 410 0.80 25.67 -20.00
N LEU A 411 -0.34 25.22 -19.48
CA LEU A 411 -0.86 23.88 -19.75
C LEU A 411 -1.75 23.84 -21.01
N SER A 412 -1.90 24.94 -21.75
CA SER A 412 -2.85 25.00 -22.87
C SER A 412 -2.51 24.03 -24.01
N ASP A 413 -1.22 23.76 -24.23
CA ASP A 413 -0.71 22.88 -25.27
C ASP A 413 -0.47 21.43 -24.79
N TRP A 414 -0.99 21.06 -23.61
CA TRP A 414 -0.71 19.76 -22.96
C TRP A 414 -0.85 18.56 -23.88
N LYS A 415 -1.87 18.56 -24.76
CA LYS A 415 -2.16 17.43 -25.66
C LYS A 415 -1.10 17.33 -26.76
N LYS A 416 -0.70 18.46 -27.33
CA LYS A 416 0.36 18.53 -28.33
C LYS A 416 1.71 18.10 -27.75
N GLU A 417 1.94 18.38 -26.47
CA GLU A 417 3.17 18.02 -25.74
C GLU A 417 3.17 16.58 -25.19
N GLY A 418 2.07 15.83 -25.37
CA GLY A 418 1.91 14.48 -24.84
C GLY A 418 1.97 14.41 -23.32
N LEU A 419 1.49 15.46 -22.63
CA LEU A 419 1.59 15.58 -21.18
C LEU A 419 0.76 14.49 -20.47
N LYS A 420 -0.42 14.14 -21.01
CA LYS A 420 -1.27 13.11 -20.40
C LYS A 420 -0.57 11.77 -20.34
N GLU A 421 0.06 11.35 -21.43
CA GLU A 421 0.80 10.09 -21.54
C GLU A 421 1.99 10.04 -20.57
N LYS A 422 2.66 11.19 -20.35
CA LYS A 422 3.77 11.31 -19.38
C LYS A 422 3.32 11.20 -17.93
N LEU A 423 2.13 11.70 -17.60
CA LEU A 423 1.63 11.77 -16.23
C LEU A 423 0.78 10.56 -15.82
N ALA A 424 0.05 9.97 -16.78
CA ALA A 424 -1.04 9.02 -16.56
C ALA A 424 -0.71 7.87 -15.60
N TRP A 425 0.52 7.36 -15.68
CA TRP A 425 0.95 6.14 -15.02
C TRP A 425 2.04 6.35 -13.97
N LEU A 426 2.49 7.58 -13.70
CA LEU A 426 3.59 7.83 -12.75
C LEU A 426 3.33 7.26 -11.35
N PHE A 427 2.07 7.13 -10.96
CA PHE A 427 1.67 6.56 -9.68
C PHE A 427 1.97 5.06 -9.52
N VAL A 428 2.16 4.31 -10.62
CA VAL A 428 2.55 2.89 -10.57
C VAL A 428 4.05 2.68 -10.63
N ASP A 429 4.85 3.75 -10.78
CA ASP A 429 6.30 3.67 -10.74
C ASP A 429 6.77 3.41 -9.30
N PRO A 430 7.45 2.28 -9.02
CA PRO A 430 7.96 1.96 -7.69
C PRO A 430 8.94 2.99 -7.11
N GLU A 431 9.60 3.77 -7.95
CA GLU A 431 10.52 4.83 -7.52
C GLU A 431 9.79 6.15 -7.22
N ASN A 432 8.50 6.24 -7.57
CA ASN A 432 7.69 7.42 -7.28
C ASN A 432 7.28 7.44 -5.79
N PRO A 433 7.42 8.58 -5.09
CA PRO A 433 7.00 8.70 -3.69
C PRO A 433 5.51 8.41 -3.45
N ALA A 434 4.65 8.55 -4.46
CA ALA A 434 3.24 8.22 -4.40
C ALA A 434 2.95 6.72 -4.61
N PHE A 435 3.95 5.86 -4.79
CA PHE A 435 3.73 4.43 -4.96
C PHE A 435 3.22 3.79 -3.65
N LEU A 436 1.98 3.28 -3.65
CA LEU A 436 1.33 2.67 -2.49
C LEU A 436 1.08 1.16 -2.60
N PHE A 437 1.54 0.52 -3.68
CA PHE A 437 1.05 -0.79 -4.07
C PHE A 437 1.86 -1.98 -3.54
N SER A 438 2.84 -1.74 -2.67
CA SER A 438 3.61 -2.77 -1.96
C SER A 438 3.67 -2.48 -0.46
N PRO A 439 3.71 -3.51 0.39
CA PRO A 439 4.11 -3.34 1.79
C PRO A 439 5.53 -2.77 1.85
N VAL A 440 5.82 -1.97 2.86
CA VAL A 440 7.20 -1.59 3.17
C VAL A 440 7.85 -2.75 3.91
N SER A 441 8.86 -3.38 3.29
CA SER A 441 9.68 -4.38 3.96
C SER A 441 10.48 -3.71 5.08
N HIS A 442 10.01 -3.81 6.32
CA HIS A 442 10.80 -3.41 7.48
C HIS A 442 12.01 -4.35 7.54
N GLY A 443 13.22 -3.82 7.75
CA GLY A 443 14.54 -4.43 7.52
C GLY A 443 14.90 -5.81 8.13
N SER A 444 13.92 -6.58 8.61
CA SER A 444 14.02 -8.00 8.95
C SER A 444 14.73 -8.85 7.89
N GLY A 445 14.53 -8.57 6.60
CA GLY A 445 15.17 -9.33 5.51
C GLY A 445 16.70 -9.28 5.53
N ALA A 446 17.31 -8.19 6.02
CA ALA A 446 18.76 -8.11 6.12
C ALA A 446 19.32 -9.02 7.22
N PHE A 447 18.61 -9.12 8.35
CA PHE A 447 18.98 -10.01 9.45
C PHE A 447 18.77 -11.48 9.07
N GLU A 448 17.66 -11.81 8.39
CA GLU A 448 17.42 -13.17 7.90
C GLU A 448 18.49 -13.62 6.90
N VAL A 449 18.86 -12.76 5.95
CA VAL A 449 19.96 -13.07 5.01
C VAL A 449 21.29 -13.23 5.74
N ALA A 450 21.61 -12.35 6.69
CA ALA A 450 22.83 -12.45 7.49
C ALA A 450 22.87 -13.75 8.31
N HIS A 451 21.72 -14.15 8.88
CA HIS A 451 21.56 -15.40 9.61
C HIS A 451 21.84 -16.58 8.68
N VAL A 452 21.11 -16.71 7.56
CA VAL A 452 21.26 -17.81 6.60
C VAL A 452 22.69 -17.93 6.06
N VAL A 453 23.36 -16.80 5.80
CA VAL A 453 24.77 -16.79 5.37
C VAL A 453 25.70 -17.32 6.46
N ALA A 454 25.52 -16.88 7.72
CA ALA A 454 26.31 -17.36 8.85
C ALA A 454 26.11 -18.87 9.08
N VAL A 455 24.87 -19.35 8.99
CA VAL A 455 24.51 -20.78 9.06
C VAL A 455 25.21 -21.57 7.95
N GLY A 456 25.03 -21.13 6.71
CA GLY A 456 25.55 -21.82 5.54
C GLY A 456 27.07 -21.91 5.55
N HIS A 457 27.74 -20.83 5.97
CA HIS A 457 29.18 -20.81 6.15
C HIS A 457 29.64 -21.80 7.24
N TYR A 458 28.97 -21.81 8.40
CA TYR A 458 29.26 -22.75 9.49
C TYR A 458 29.12 -24.21 9.05
N LEU A 459 28.01 -24.55 8.41
CA LEU A 459 27.75 -25.90 7.92
C LEU A 459 28.77 -26.31 6.84
N PHE A 460 29.11 -25.41 5.92
CA PHE A 460 30.11 -25.68 4.89
C PHE A 460 31.50 -25.94 5.49
N GLU A 461 31.90 -25.14 6.49
CA GLU A 461 33.19 -25.28 7.16
C GLU A 461 33.30 -26.62 7.90
N THR A 462 32.28 -26.98 8.67
CA THR A 462 32.26 -28.21 9.48
C THR A 462 32.04 -29.48 8.65
N THR A 463 31.18 -29.43 7.63
CA THR A 463 30.80 -30.65 6.87
C THR A 463 31.61 -30.87 5.60
N VAL A 464 32.18 -29.82 5.00
CA VAL A 464 32.92 -29.92 3.72
C VAL A 464 34.41 -29.70 3.92
N ILE A 465 34.81 -28.56 4.51
CA ILE A 465 36.23 -28.21 4.66
C ILE A 465 36.92 -29.16 5.65
N GLN A 466 36.26 -29.41 6.79
CA GLN A 466 36.80 -30.23 7.87
C GLN A 466 36.41 -31.71 7.77
N PHE A 467 35.79 -32.14 6.66
CA PHE A 467 35.27 -33.49 6.47
C PHE A 467 36.29 -34.61 6.75
N SER A 468 37.54 -34.41 6.33
CA SER A 468 38.63 -35.39 6.52
C SER A 468 39.47 -35.16 7.77
N HIS A 469 39.15 -34.16 8.59
CA HIS A 469 39.87 -33.79 9.81
C HIS A 469 38.90 -33.40 10.95
N PRO A 470 38.01 -34.32 11.39
CA PRO A 470 37.00 -34.05 12.41
C PRO A 470 37.61 -33.60 13.75
N GLU A 471 38.86 -33.99 14.02
CA GLU A 471 39.63 -33.53 15.17
C GLU A 471 39.90 -32.02 15.18
N ILE A 472 39.86 -31.33 14.02
CA ILE A 472 40.06 -29.88 13.94
C ILE A 472 38.73 -29.13 14.20
N GLY A 473 37.61 -29.67 13.70
CA GLY A 473 36.28 -29.08 13.88
C GLY A 473 35.71 -29.20 15.29
N LEU A 474 36.21 -30.16 16.07
CA LEU A 474 35.85 -30.34 17.48
C LEU A 474 36.70 -29.49 18.45
N VAL A 475 37.77 -28.86 17.97
CA VAL A 475 38.76 -28.15 18.81
C VAL A 475 38.47 -26.66 18.96
N ASN A 476 37.78 -26.02 18.02
CA ASN A 476 37.44 -24.60 18.12
C ASN A 476 35.98 -24.34 17.78
N VAL A 477 35.37 -23.41 18.50
CA VAL A 477 34.04 -22.89 18.19
C VAL A 477 34.12 -21.99 16.93
N PRO A 478 33.40 -22.31 15.83
CA PRO A 478 33.45 -21.47 14.63
C PRO A 478 32.78 -20.11 14.86
N THR A 479 33.42 -19.03 14.41
CA THR A 479 32.89 -17.66 14.54
C THR A 479 31.54 -17.50 13.86
N SER A 480 31.33 -18.17 12.72
CA SER A 480 30.08 -18.19 11.96
C SER A 480 28.91 -18.74 12.78
N MET A 481 29.16 -19.72 13.66
CA MET A 481 28.18 -20.25 14.60
C MET A 481 27.78 -19.20 15.65
N LEU A 482 28.75 -18.52 16.27
CA LEU A 482 28.48 -17.47 17.25
C LEU A 482 27.72 -16.28 16.65
N VAL A 483 28.06 -15.89 15.42
CA VAL A 483 27.33 -14.87 14.66
C VAL A 483 25.89 -15.31 14.41
N SER A 484 25.66 -16.58 14.05
CA SER A 484 24.30 -17.10 13.83
C SER A 484 23.43 -17.01 15.09
N PHE A 485 23.96 -17.36 16.27
CA PHE A 485 23.23 -17.25 17.54
C PHE A 485 22.85 -15.80 17.86
N PHE A 486 23.77 -14.87 17.64
CA PHE A 486 23.53 -13.45 17.86
C PHE A 486 22.43 -12.90 16.94
N VAL A 487 22.53 -13.17 15.63
CA VAL A 487 21.55 -12.67 14.66
C VAL A 487 20.17 -13.31 14.88
N ASN A 488 20.11 -14.62 15.19
CA ASN A 488 18.86 -15.30 15.53
C ASN A 488 18.19 -14.71 16.78
N GLY A 489 18.95 -14.36 17.81
CA GLY A 489 18.43 -13.69 19.00
C GLY A 489 17.80 -12.33 18.70
N ILE A 490 18.41 -11.55 17.77
CA ILE A 490 17.84 -10.27 17.32
C ILE A 490 16.53 -10.49 16.57
N ILE A 491 16.50 -11.43 15.62
CA ILE A 491 15.30 -11.75 14.83
C ILE A 491 14.15 -12.17 15.75
N THR A 492 14.41 -13.12 16.65
CA THR A 492 13.40 -13.65 17.57
C THR A 492 12.84 -12.55 18.47
N CYS A 493 13.71 -11.74 19.07
CA CYS A 493 13.31 -10.61 19.91
C CYS A 493 12.45 -9.59 19.12
N MET A 494 12.82 -9.26 17.88
CA MET A 494 12.04 -8.35 17.04
C MET A 494 10.63 -8.87 16.76
N ILE A 495 10.51 -10.17 16.42
CA ILE A 495 9.23 -10.82 16.11
C ILE A 495 8.33 -10.86 17.36
N GLU A 496 8.86 -11.31 18.49
CA GLU A 496 8.10 -11.42 19.74
C GLU A 496 7.67 -10.05 20.29
N VAL A 497 8.53 -9.03 20.19
CA VAL A 497 8.17 -7.65 20.57
C VAL A 497 7.04 -7.12 19.70
N PHE A 498 7.10 -7.37 18.39
CA PHE A 498 6.05 -7.00 17.44
C PHE A 498 4.70 -7.64 17.80
N PHE A 499 4.68 -8.95 18.07
CA PHE A 499 3.44 -9.64 18.44
C PHE A 499 2.92 -9.25 19.84
N GLY A 500 3.82 -8.98 20.80
CA GLY A 500 3.46 -8.41 22.10
C GLY A 500 2.78 -7.02 21.95
N LEU A 501 3.30 -6.17 21.07
CA LEU A 501 2.69 -4.88 20.73
C LEU A 501 1.31 -5.05 20.08
N ARG A 502 1.16 -6.07 19.23
CA ARG A 502 -0.13 -6.40 18.61
C ARG A 502 -1.17 -6.82 19.65
N ILE A 503 -0.81 -7.68 20.61
CA ILE A 503 -1.67 -8.06 21.73
C ILE A 503 -2.06 -6.83 22.56
N TYR A 504 -1.12 -5.95 22.86
CA TYR A 504 -1.39 -4.71 23.59
C TYR A 504 -2.40 -3.81 22.87
N ARG A 505 -2.25 -3.63 21.54
CA ARG A 505 -3.14 -2.81 20.72
C ARG A 505 -4.54 -3.42 20.58
N VAL A 506 -4.63 -4.71 20.23
CA VAL A 506 -5.92 -5.41 20.06
C VAL A 506 -6.69 -5.44 21.37
N SER A 507 -6.00 -5.57 22.50
CA SER A 507 -6.63 -5.57 23.83
C SER A 507 -6.97 -4.18 24.38
N ASN A 508 -6.83 -3.13 23.57
CA ASN A 508 -7.04 -1.73 23.93
C ASN A 508 -6.32 -1.33 25.24
N GLY A 509 -5.10 -1.84 25.43
CA GLY A 509 -4.26 -1.58 26.60
C GLY A 509 -4.68 -2.24 27.92
N ARG A 510 -5.79 -2.99 27.95
CA ARG A 510 -6.32 -3.63 29.17
C ARG A 510 -5.42 -4.74 29.70
N TYR A 511 -4.67 -5.41 28.81
CA TYR A 511 -3.84 -6.57 29.14
C TYR A 511 -2.35 -6.29 28.94
N LYS A 512 -1.92 -5.08 29.30
CA LYS A 512 -0.51 -4.63 29.25
C LYS A 512 0.47 -5.56 29.96
N LEU A 513 0.05 -6.26 31.01
CA LEU A 513 0.89 -7.22 31.73
C LEU A 513 1.32 -8.39 30.85
N VAL A 514 0.44 -8.91 29.98
CA VAL A 514 0.77 -10.02 29.06
C VAL A 514 1.82 -9.57 28.05
N ALA A 515 1.64 -8.38 27.46
CA ALA A 515 2.62 -7.81 26.55
C ALA A 515 3.98 -7.55 27.23
N ILE A 516 3.98 -7.04 28.46
CA ILE A 516 5.21 -6.82 29.24
C ILE A 516 5.93 -8.15 29.51
N VAL A 517 5.21 -9.21 29.86
CA VAL A 517 5.81 -10.54 30.07
C VAL A 517 6.46 -11.04 28.77
N ILE A 518 5.76 -10.96 27.64
CA ILE A 518 6.31 -11.35 26.33
C ILE A 518 7.58 -10.53 26.02
N TRP A 519 7.58 -9.22 26.26
CA TRP A 519 8.76 -8.38 26.02
C TRP A 519 9.94 -8.70 26.93
N VAL A 520 9.69 -9.03 28.20
CA VAL A 520 10.74 -9.45 29.13
C VAL A 520 11.35 -10.78 28.69
N LEU A 521 10.50 -11.75 28.29
CA LEU A 521 10.96 -13.04 27.77
C LEU A 521 11.74 -12.87 26.46
N ALA A 522 11.29 -12.01 25.54
CA ALA A 522 11.99 -11.69 24.30
C ALA A 522 13.37 -11.08 24.51
N VAL A 523 13.50 -10.15 25.47
CA VAL A 523 14.80 -9.59 25.86
C VAL A 523 15.69 -10.65 26.51
N ALA A 524 15.13 -11.52 27.37
CA ALA A 524 15.87 -12.62 27.95
C ALA A 524 16.41 -13.58 26.87
N GLN A 525 15.62 -13.87 25.84
CA GLN A 525 16.03 -14.67 24.69
C GLN A 525 17.10 -14.01 23.82
N LEU A 526 17.19 -12.68 23.80
CA LEU A 526 18.31 -11.98 23.16
C LEU A 526 19.58 -12.05 24.01
N VAL A 527 19.46 -11.96 25.33
CA VAL A 527 20.60 -11.84 26.25
C VAL A 527 21.23 -13.18 26.61
N ILE A 528 20.45 -14.24 26.81
CA ILE A 528 20.97 -15.55 27.21
C ILE A 528 21.94 -16.15 26.17
N PRO A 529 21.64 -16.13 24.86
CA PRO A 529 22.56 -16.63 23.82
C PRO A 529 23.82 -15.78 23.63
N LEU A 530 23.88 -14.56 24.18
CA LEU A 530 25.10 -13.75 24.18
C LEU A 530 26.15 -14.27 25.16
N VAL A 531 25.74 -14.96 26.23
CA VAL A 531 26.68 -15.49 27.23
C VAL A 531 27.69 -16.44 26.56
N PRO A 532 27.27 -17.45 25.77
CA PRO A 532 28.18 -18.28 24.98
C PRO A 532 29.05 -17.50 23.98
N VAL A 533 28.56 -16.39 23.41
CA VAL A 533 29.34 -15.56 22.46
C VAL A 533 30.51 -14.88 23.16
N PHE A 534 30.28 -14.34 24.35
CA PHE A 534 31.32 -13.67 25.13
C PHE A 534 32.30 -14.63 25.80
N THR A 535 31.84 -15.81 26.24
CA THR A 535 32.72 -16.83 26.84
C THR A 535 33.50 -17.63 25.79
N GLY A 536 32.89 -17.91 24.62
CA GLY A 536 33.53 -18.65 23.52
C GLY A 536 34.48 -17.81 22.67
N SER A 537 34.41 -16.47 22.72
CA SER A 537 35.33 -15.58 21.99
C SER A 537 36.63 -15.28 22.73
N SER A 538 36.70 -15.57 24.04
CA SER A 538 37.87 -15.27 24.87
C SER A 538 38.86 -16.42 25.00
N GLU A 539 38.50 -17.65 24.64
CA GLU A 539 39.31 -18.85 24.90
C GLU A 539 39.22 -19.87 23.75
N THR A 540 40.31 -20.60 23.48
CA THR A 540 40.34 -21.73 22.53
C THR A 540 39.68 -22.96 23.16
N ILE A 541 38.40 -22.86 23.49
CA ILE A 541 37.62 -23.94 24.11
C ILE A 541 37.24 -24.96 23.03
N PRO A 542 37.50 -26.25 23.24
CA PRO A 542 36.96 -27.32 22.40
C PRO A 542 35.45 -27.22 22.28
N LEU A 543 34.91 -27.36 21.07
CA LEU A 543 33.48 -27.25 20.78
C LEU A 543 32.63 -28.14 21.71
N VAL A 544 33.13 -29.35 22.03
CA VAL A 544 32.46 -30.29 22.94
C VAL A 544 32.39 -29.76 24.37
N ALA A 545 33.48 -29.18 24.88
CA ALA A 545 33.50 -28.59 26.22
C ALA A 545 32.59 -27.35 26.29
N PHE A 546 32.65 -26.52 25.25
CA PHE A 546 31.76 -25.36 25.09
C PHE A 546 30.28 -25.75 25.08
N LEU A 547 29.89 -26.75 24.28
CA LEU A 547 28.50 -27.22 24.22
C LEU A 547 28.04 -27.82 25.56
N THR A 548 28.93 -28.52 26.27
CA THR A 548 28.61 -29.12 27.58
C THR A 548 28.41 -28.05 28.66
N GLU A 549 29.31 -27.06 28.73
CA GLU A 549 29.24 -25.96 29.70
C GLU A 549 28.10 -24.98 29.42
N GLN A 550 27.77 -24.77 28.15
CA GLN A 550 26.73 -23.82 27.72
C GLN A 550 25.35 -24.46 27.51
N THR A 551 25.19 -25.75 27.81
CA THR A 551 23.90 -26.48 27.70
C THR A 551 22.75 -25.74 28.38
N TRP A 552 22.97 -25.17 29.56
CA TRP A 552 21.93 -24.44 30.30
C TRP A 552 21.39 -23.23 29.54
N ALA A 553 22.26 -22.50 28.80
CA ALA A 553 21.88 -21.32 28.04
C ALA A 553 21.01 -21.71 26.85
N VAL A 554 21.35 -22.82 26.22
CA VAL A 554 20.58 -23.44 25.13
C VAL A 554 19.19 -23.89 25.62
N TYR A 555 19.12 -24.68 26.70
CA TYR A 555 17.84 -25.09 27.29
C TYR A 555 16.95 -23.91 27.65
N SER A 556 17.55 -22.88 28.24
CA SER A 556 16.83 -21.67 28.63
C SER A 556 16.28 -20.94 27.41
N ALA A 557 17.07 -20.78 26.34
CA ALA A 557 16.62 -20.12 25.11
C ALA A 557 15.46 -20.87 24.45
N MET A 558 15.54 -22.19 24.32
CA MET A 558 14.49 -23.01 23.70
C MET A 558 13.21 -23.05 24.53
N ALA A 559 13.32 -23.17 25.85
CA ALA A 559 12.16 -23.16 26.75
C ALA A 559 11.46 -21.80 26.76
N LEU A 560 12.23 -20.71 26.76
CA LEU A 560 11.68 -19.35 26.68
C LEU A 560 10.99 -19.09 25.35
N SER A 561 11.56 -19.55 24.24
CA SER A 561 10.96 -19.43 22.90
C SER A 561 9.64 -20.17 22.80
N ALA A 562 9.59 -21.44 23.22
CA ALA A 562 8.35 -22.22 23.25
C ALA A 562 7.27 -21.59 24.15
N LEU A 563 7.68 -21.02 25.29
CA LEU A 563 6.76 -20.31 26.19
C LEU A 563 6.24 -19.01 25.57
N CYS A 564 7.09 -18.21 24.93
CA CYS A 564 6.70 -17.00 24.22
C CYS A 564 5.70 -17.28 23.11
N ASP A 565 5.97 -18.28 22.27
CA ASP A 565 5.09 -18.70 21.19
C ASP A 565 3.71 -19.10 21.72
N LEU A 566 3.67 -19.91 22.78
CA LEU A 566 2.41 -20.30 23.40
C LEU A 566 1.62 -19.09 23.92
N LEU A 567 2.28 -18.16 24.59
CA LEU A 567 1.66 -16.94 25.11
C LEU A 567 1.13 -16.03 23.99
N ILE A 568 1.88 -15.90 22.89
CA ILE A 568 1.48 -15.09 21.74
C ILE A 568 0.25 -15.70 21.07
N VAL A 569 0.28 -17.00 20.79
CA VAL A 569 -0.81 -17.71 20.10
C VAL A 569 -2.07 -17.72 20.93
N VAL A 570 -1.98 -18.15 22.19
CA VAL A 570 -3.14 -18.16 23.10
C VAL A 570 -3.67 -16.75 23.32
N GLY A 571 -2.79 -15.78 23.52
CA GLY A 571 -3.16 -14.38 23.72
C GLY A 571 -3.89 -13.80 22.52
N LEU A 572 -3.30 -13.88 21.32
CA LEU A 572 -3.91 -13.34 20.10
C LEU A 572 -5.23 -14.03 19.77
N VAL A 573 -5.31 -15.36 19.84
CA VAL A 573 -6.55 -16.08 19.56
C VAL A 573 -7.64 -15.66 20.56
N TYR A 574 -7.34 -15.61 21.86
CA TYR A 574 -8.29 -15.19 22.88
C TYR A 574 -8.80 -13.76 22.65
N PHE A 575 -7.90 -12.80 22.41
CA PHE A 575 -8.31 -11.39 22.25
C PHE A 575 -9.01 -11.14 20.92
N LEU A 576 -8.53 -11.73 19.83
CA LEU A 576 -9.21 -11.64 18.53
C LEU A 576 -10.60 -12.27 18.59
N TRP A 577 -10.75 -13.39 19.28
CA TRP A 577 -12.05 -14.03 19.49
C TRP A 577 -13.01 -13.13 20.28
N ASN A 578 -12.54 -12.49 21.35
CA ASN A 578 -13.37 -11.59 22.15
C ASN A 578 -13.81 -10.33 21.36
N GLU A 579 -12.92 -9.78 20.52
CA GLU A 579 -13.25 -8.66 19.63
C GLU A 579 -14.20 -9.06 18.49
N ARG A 580 -14.10 -10.31 18.01
CA ARG A 580 -14.98 -10.87 16.98
C ARG A 580 -16.45 -10.78 17.38
N ASP A 581 -16.78 -11.08 18.63
CA ASP A 581 -18.16 -11.10 19.14
C ASP A 581 -18.83 -9.71 19.11
N HIS A 582 -18.03 -8.65 19.05
CA HIS A 582 -18.48 -7.25 19.01
C HIS A 582 -18.34 -6.61 17.62
N ALA A 583 -17.82 -7.34 16.63
CA ALA A 583 -17.43 -6.80 15.33
C ALA A 583 -18.55 -6.85 14.27
N HIS A 584 -18.55 -5.87 13.35
CA HIS A 584 -19.44 -5.86 12.18
C HIS A 584 -19.08 -6.97 11.16
N LYS A 585 -20.06 -7.39 10.34
CA LYS A 585 -19.95 -8.56 9.43
C LYS A 585 -18.71 -8.59 8.53
N ARG A 586 -18.25 -7.43 8.01
CA ARG A 586 -17.03 -7.35 7.19
C ARG A 586 -15.76 -7.57 8.02
N THR A 587 -15.72 -7.04 9.24
CA THR A 587 -14.61 -7.18 10.19
C THR A 587 -14.50 -8.61 10.72
N VAL A 588 -15.63 -9.28 10.98
CA VAL A 588 -15.65 -10.69 11.43
C VAL A 588 -14.90 -11.60 10.44
N VAL A 589 -15.06 -11.41 9.13
CA VAL A 589 -14.36 -12.21 8.11
C VAL A 589 -12.84 -12.00 8.18
N ILE A 590 -12.39 -10.77 8.44
CA ILE A 590 -10.97 -10.45 8.58
C ILE A 590 -10.43 -11.05 9.88
N VAL A 591 -11.17 -10.91 10.99
CA VAL A 591 -10.80 -11.46 12.29
C VAL A 591 -10.73 -12.99 12.25
N ASP A 592 -11.67 -13.66 11.58
CA ASP A 592 -11.65 -15.11 11.37
C ASP A 592 -10.38 -15.56 10.64
N LYS A 593 -9.96 -14.84 9.58
CA LYS A 593 -8.70 -15.11 8.89
C LYS A 593 -7.49 -14.87 9.77
N LEU A 594 -7.48 -13.79 10.56
CA LEU A 594 -6.39 -13.50 11.48
C LEU A 594 -6.25 -14.57 12.56
N ILE A 595 -7.37 -15.07 13.11
CA ILE A 595 -7.38 -16.17 14.08
C ILE A 595 -6.85 -17.44 13.42
N ALA A 596 -7.35 -17.80 12.24
CA ALA A 596 -6.89 -18.98 11.50
C ALA A 596 -5.39 -18.92 11.23
N TRP A 597 -4.89 -17.81 10.68
CA TRP A 597 -3.46 -17.62 10.43
C TRP A 597 -2.63 -17.66 11.71
N THR A 598 -3.11 -17.05 12.80
CA THR A 598 -2.40 -17.08 14.10
C THR A 598 -2.31 -18.51 14.65
N VAL A 599 -3.36 -19.30 14.50
CA VAL A 599 -3.35 -20.72 14.90
C VAL A 599 -2.43 -21.52 14.00
N GLU A 600 -2.51 -21.34 12.68
CA GLU A 600 -1.68 -22.08 11.72
C GLU A 600 -0.20 -21.79 11.91
N THR A 601 0.20 -20.51 11.91
CA THR A 601 1.62 -20.15 12.07
C THR A 601 2.13 -20.46 13.48
N GLY A 602 1.31 -20.16 14.49
CA GLY A 602 1.65 -20.36 15.89
C GLY A 602 1.76 -21.82 16.32
N LEU A 603 0.92 -22.70 15.76
CA LEU A 603 1.03 -24.13 16.00
C LEU A 603 2.30 -24.68 15.36
N VAL A 604 2.66 -24.22 14.16
CA VAL A 604 3.88 -24.66 13.49
C VAL A 604 5.13 -24.26 14.28
N THR A 605 5.25 -22.99 14.70
CA THR A 605 6.44 -22.54 15.44
C THR A 605 6.48 -23.14 16.85
N GLY A 606 5.35 -23.16 17.56
CA GLY A 606 5.27 -23.73 18.90
C GLY A 606 5.51 -25.24 18.95
N THR A 607 5.03 -26.00 17.97
CA THR A 607 5.32 -27.44 17.87
C THR A 607 6.77 -27.71 17.52
N ALA A 608 7.36 -26.95 16.59
CA ALA A 608 8.77 -27.05 16.26
C ALA A 608 9.65 -26.78 17.49
N ALA A 609 9.44 -25.66 18.19
CA ALA A 609 10.21 -25.31 19.39
C ALA A 609 10.08 -26.36 20.50
N THR A 610 8.87 -26.91 20.70
CA THR A 610 8.62 -27.95 21.70
C THR A 610 9.29 -29.27 21.32
N LEU A 611 9.21 -29.69 20.06
CA LEU A 611 9.86 -30.90 19.56
C LEU A 611 11.38 -30.78 19.66
N GLU A 612 11.94 -29.63 19.30
CA GLU A 612 13.37 -29.38 19.44
C GLU A 612 13.82 -29.48 20.90
N LEU A 613 13.07 -28.87 21.84
CA LEU A 613 13.39 -28.96 23.26
C LEU A 613 13.37 -30.41 23.77
N ILE A 614 12.38 -31.19 23.34
CA ILE A 614 12.26 -32.62 23.70
C ILE A 614 13.41 -33.42 23.09
N LEU A 615 13.70 -33.24 21.80
CA LEU A 615 14.79 -33.95 21.12
C LEU A 615 16.14 -33.63 21.73
N PHE A 616 16.35 -32.37 22.12
CA PHE A 616 17.57 -31.95 22.81
C PHE A 616 17.66 -32.56 24.22
N ALA A 617 16.56 -32.56 24.98
CA ALA A 617 16.51 -33.18 26.31
C ALA A 617 16.79 -34.70 26.27
N VAL A 618 16.30 -35.39 25.24
CA VAL A 618 16.52 -36.83 25.06
C VAL A 618 17.96 -37.11 24.60
N ASN A 619 18.47 -36.37 23.61
CA ASN A 619 19.83 -36.58 23.09
C ASN A 619 20.94 -36.10 24.05
N ALA A 620 20.68 -35.09 24.89
CA ALA A 620 21.64 -34.65 25.90
C ALA A 620 21.86 -35.71 26.99
N PHE A 621 20.83 -36.52 27.28
CA PHE A 621 20.94 -37.69 28.15
C PHE A 621 21.84 -38.77 27.56
N ASP A 622 21.88 -38.89 26.23
CA ASP A 622 22.80 -39.81 25.54
C ASP A 622 24.19 -39.21 25.33
N CYS A 623 24.37 -37.89 25.19
CA CYS A 623 25.69 -37.27 24.94
C CYS A 623 26.76 -37.58 26.01
N GLU A 624 26.37 -37.75 27.28
CA GLU A 624 27.30 -38.20 28.34
C GLU A 624 27.81 -39.64 28.09
N HIS A 625 27.02 -40.52 27.46
CA HIS A 625 27.41 -41.88 27.10
C HIS A 625 27.96 -41.99 25.66
N PHE A 626 27.51 -41.12 24.75
CA PHE A 626 27.76 -41.16 23.32
C PHE A 626 29.12 -40.56 22.94
N SER A 627 29.64 -39.61 23.71
CA SER A 627 31.01 -39.06 23.50
C SER A 627 32.11 -40.12 23.62
N LEU A 628 31.90 -41.15 24.47
CA LEU A 628 32.80 -42.29 24.65
C LEU A 628 32.69 -43.35 23.54
N ASP A 629 31.56 -43.42 22.83
CA ASP A 629 31.30 -44.42 21.78
C ASP A 629 31.41 -43.85 20.35
N ALA A 630 31.20 -42.55 20.13
CA ALA A 630 31.43 -41.88 18.85
C ALA A 630 32.91 -41.93 18.44
N ALA A 631 33.84 -41.80 19.39
CA ALA A 631 35.27 -41.97 19.17
C ALA A 631 35.66 -43.42 18.79
N LYS A 632 34.86 -44.41 19.19
CA LYS A 632 35.04 -45.82 18.80
C LYS A 632 34.40 -46.14 17.45
N TYR A 633 33.24 -45.53 17.13
CA TYR A 633 32.51 -45.72 15.88
C TYR A 633 33.17 -45.04 14.67
N LEU A 634 33.76 -43.85 14.84
CA LEU A 634 34.56 -43.18 13.82
C LEU A 634 35.84 -43.96 13.46
N LYS A 635 36.36 -44.76 14.40
CA LYS A 635 37.49 -45.66 14.16
C LYS A 635 37.09 -46.97 13.44
N ALA A 636 35.80 -47.32 13.46
CA ALA A 636 35.28 -48.60 12.97
C ALA A 636 34.58 -48.52 11.60
N SER A 637 34.19 -47.34 11.10
CA SER A 637 33.40 -47.19 9.86
C SER A 637 34.20 -46.55 8.71
N GLN A 638 34.98 -47.37 8.00
CA GLN A 638 35.49 -47.05 6.65
C GLN A 638 34.48 -47.43 5.53
N GLY A 639 33.17 -47.33 5.77
CA GLY A 639 32.14 -47.75 4.80
C GLY A 639 30.98 -46.77 4.69
N ASP A 640 30.38 -46.72 3.48
CA ASP A 640 29.43 -45.76 2.88
C ASP A 640 28.17 -45.34 3.69
N GLY A 641 28.00 -45.76 4.95
CA GLY A 641 26.93 -45.33 5.85
C GLY A 641 27.27 -44.11 6.74
N SER A 642 28.47 -43.54 6.59
CA SER A 642 29.01 -42.51 7.48
C SER A 642 28.40 -41.12 7.29
N LEU A 643 27.97 -40.76 6.07
CA LEU A 643 27.45 -39.42 5.76
C LEU A 643 26.10 -39.13 6.43
N LEU A 644 25.16 -40.07 6.42
CA LEU A 644 23.85 -39.87 7.05
C LEU A 644 23.96 -39.81 8.57
N THR A 645 24.88 -40.59 9.15
CA THR A 645 25.08 -40.65 10.60
C THR A 645 25.82 -39.41 11.12
N VAL A 646 26.83 -38.92 10.38
CA VAL A 646 27.51 -37.64 10.68
C VAL A 646 26.59 -36.45 10.41
N PHE A 647 25.78 -36.48 9.35
CA PHE A 647 24.77 -35.46 9.07
C PHE A 647 23.69 -35.41 10.16
N LEU A 648 23.21 -36.57 10.62
CA LEU A 648 22.30 -36.65 11.76
C LEU A 648 22.98 -36.23 13.07
N LEU A 649 24.27 -36.54 13.29
CA LEU A 649 25.05 -36.10 14.45
C LEU A 649 25.21 -34.57 14.50
N VAL A 650 25.49 -33.97 13.35
CA VAL A 650 25.60 -32.51 13.21
C VAL A 650 24.21 -31.92 13.39
N CYS A 651 23.17 -32.42 12.72
CA CYS A 651 21.81 -31.94 12.88
C CYS A 651 21.25 -32.08 14.31
N THR A 652 21.63 -33.10 15.08
CA THR A 652 21.23 -33.24 16.50
C THR A 652 22.06 -32.41 17.46
N GLN A 653 23.30 -32.03 17.09
CA GLN A 653 24.16 -31.13 17.88
C GLN A 653 24.00 -29.64 17.52
N THR A 654 23.42 -29.28 16.37
CA THR A 654 23.55 -27.92 15.79
C THR A 654 22.25 -27.16 15.52
N HIS A 655 21.18 -27.33 16.30
CA HIS A 655 20.05 -26.38 16.37
C HIS A 655 19.57 -25.75 15.04
N TYR A 656 18.80 -26.47 14.20
CA TYR A 656 18.05 -25.81 13.11
C TYR A 656 16.60 -26.28 13.04
N SER A 657 15.69 -25.31 12.86
CA SER A 657 14.23 -25.40 12.98
C SER A 657 13.46 -25.50 11.66
N GLN A 658 14.11 -25.36 10.51
CA GLN A 658 13.43 -25.45 9.21
C GLN A 658 13.94 -26.58 8.31
N ILE A 659 15.22 -26.96 8.41
CA ILE A 659 15.80 -28.06 7.62
C ILE A 659 15.57 -29.43 8.29
N SER A 660 15.57 -29.48 9.62
CA SER A 660 15.30 -30.69 10.41
C SER A 660 13.87 -31.18 10.24
N THR A 661 12.88 -30.28 10.18
CA THR A 661 11.46 -30.60 9.93
C THR A 661 11.26 -31.16 8.52
N LEU A 662 11.96 -30.61 7.52
CA LEU A 662 11.97 -31.12 6.13
C LEU A 662 12.66 -32.49 6.02
N ALA A 663 13.77 -32.70 6.74
CA ALA A 663 14.47 -33.98 6.79
C ALA A 663 13.66 -35.07 7.54
N LEU A 664 12.93 -34.68 8.59
CA LEU A 664 12.05 -35.56 9.35
C LEU A 664 10.80 -35.94 8.53
N LEU A 665 10.21 -35.00 7.78
CA LEU A 665 9.11 -35.25 6.84
C LEU A 665 9.54 -36.12 5.66
N TYR A 666 10.76 -35.96 5.17
CA TYR A 666 11.34 -36.84 4.14
C TYR A 666 11.61 -38.26 4.68
N ALA A 667 12.13 -38.39 5.90
CA ALA A 667 12.36 -39.68 6.54
C ALA A 667 11.04 -40.42 6.86
N LEU A 668 9.97 -39.70 7.22
CA LEU A 668 8.64 -40.25 7.45
C LEU A 668 7.91 -40.62 6.14
N SER A 669 8.14 -39.90 5.03
CA SER A 669 7.56 -40.25 3.72
C SER A 669 8.29 -41.37 2.99
N ALA A 670 9.56 -41.63 3.33
CA ALA A 670 10.31 -42.80 2.84
C ALA A 670 10.04 -44.07 3.67
N ALA A 671 9.37 -43.95 4.82
CA ALA A 671 9.00 -45.05 5.70
C ALA A 671 7.52 -45.50 5.55
N VAL A 672 6.73 -44.80 4.73
CA VAL A 672 5.39 -45.19 4.24
C VAL A 672 5.53 -45.61 2.78
#